data_AF-A0A6P0RJP5-F1
#
_entry.id   AF-A0A6P0RJP5-F1
#
_cell.length_a   1.000
_cell.length_b   1.000
_cell.length_c   1.000
_cell.angle_alpha   90.00
_cell.angle_beta   90.00
_cell.angle_gamma   90.00
#
_symmetry.space_group_name_H-M   'P 1'
#
loop_
_entity.id
_entity.type
_entity.pdbx_description
1 polymer ?
#
loop_
_entity_poly.entity_id
_entity_poly.type
_entity_poly.pdbx_seq_one_letter_code
_entity_poly.pdbx_strand_id
1 'polypeptide(L)'
;INAGDIESFSREGSGGSITIEANGNIITSEIISSAADPENIPSRGENTETSTTNQSQVQEETDNPGGNITIKSTEGTVTTQGEITSYSNKGPGGNIEISGQGNINIRNNETDNENEVGSLDSRTDGASRSSNGGAITITSETGNITIENELSSSSQTGKGGDINVTAPGDITSETISSYSDGNGDGGEINITSTQGDLEIGEILSSSGEPIAQRAQNQGQTNNSNSGENNTGGGGDITLNADEGSITVGDIESFSRQGAAGNIKINAKGNIITDAIISSAGNPEDIPPLEQNADDATIIQSQVEQQNNRPGGEITVQSTEGTVTTRGKIISYSDKGDGGNISIVSQGDLNIIPNSDSETNAANIDSRSDGTGGSGGNILIESKTGIIDGANEFASSSITGDGGNVNLIGAGNIDVQNIFSFSEGDGNAGDVTITSNSDIRTGTIGSYANRGQGGNVSIFADGAIDTSIGEVHSFSLAGEGGNVTLSATSNITTGFVESYSGGGTRGGNITLETTNGNIDTTVGPLDVSLELLGFPLDAEANISTDADVSSEEVATIFGQQRANLNSYAPEGTGGNILIIQGGQGNITTSNISSFGREDSGSVNIINNDGNINTGVIFSTAINGAGGQISVKTTNNGNLNINHIATYSSGETGTGGDISLDASGTVNINNVASFGDGGSGDVNIQSLSGSLNTGTIQTRAPNGSSGNITLNTFSTQGDIQTANVTTQGGNSAGTVEIIAADGSVTTEDLESTSESGSAGGIDVQAGEDIETGDQTVDSATGDASISNEAGGDITTGDQTATTETGDATVTNTAGGDITTGDQTAITETGDATVTNTAGGDVNTGDITAITETGNATVTNTAGGDVNTGDITAITETGDATVTNTAGGDVNTGNITAITETGDATVTNTAGGDVNTGDITAITETGDATVTNTAGGDVNTGNITAIGETTNIINQPGLNGEVNTGEIIQISPTLSTPTDNTLSQILPQTPITPVTAPNLVQAPVSPVTQPNVVQPSVSPVTQPNVVQPSVSPVTQPNVVQPSVSPVTQPNVVQPSVSPVTQPNVVQPSVPSILVTENIAPSNNQVLNPLTTQIIQSVQGNSTITTSNNPNLPNQVSDRLKGNLNTDTTTALRNINIVNSTPLSVAANSTTLTTIEQDRNNEFADYFEFDLSTTASQKNIREVLTDIASQTGNNSAIIYVTAYPDEIQLVLYTPDSEPI
;
A
#
# COMPACT_ATOMS: atom_id res chain seq x y z
N ILE A 1 -2.94 19.15 -72.65
CA ILE A 1 -1.69 19.07 -73.44
C ILE A 1 -1.19 17.62 -73.41
N ASN A 2 -0.44 17.16 -74.41
CA ASN A 2 0.47 16.02 -74.27
C ASN A 2 1.85 16.57 -74.65
N ALA A 3 2.79 16.50 -73.72
CA ALA A 3 4.18 16.83 -73.91
C ALA A 3 5.02 15.61 -73.54
N GLY A 4 6.21 15.50 -74.11
CA GLY A 4 7.27 14.68 -73.55
C GLY A 4 7.98 15.46 -72.44
N ASP A 5 9.29 15.34 -72.45
CA ASP A 5 10.20 15.89 -71.44
C ASP A 5 10.36 17.41 -71.62
N ILE A 6 10.43 18.17 -70.52
CA ILE A 6 10.52 19.63 -70.53
C ILE A 6 11.61 20.12 -69.55
N GLU A 7 12.81 20.34 -70.09
CA GLU A 7 13.91 20.97 -69.37
C GLU A 7 13.88 22.51 -69.50
N SER A 8 14.22 23.22 -68.42
CA SER A 8 14.40 24.67 -68.39
C SER A 8 15.50 25.08 -67.42
N PHE A 9 16.75 24.94 -67.86
CA PHE A 9 17.93 25.11 -67.01
C PHE A 9 18.83 26.30 -67.38
N SER A 10 19.69 26.69 -66.43
CA SER A 10 20.67 27.78 -66.62
C SER A 10 21.94 27.53 -65.80
N ARG A 11 23.10 27.51 -66.49
CA ARG A 11 24.40 27.22 -65.84
C ARG A 11 25.00 28.37 -65.00
N GLU A 12 24.53 29.60 -65.20
CA GLU A 12 25.06 30.85 -64.59
C GLU A 12 23.93 31.79 -64.10
N GLY A 13 22.69 31.30 -64.02
CA GLY A 13 21.49 32.11 -63.79
C GLY A 13 20.37 31.31 -63.13
N SER A 14 19.23 31.95 -62.87
CA SER A 14 18.04 31.26 -62.31
C SER A 14 17.51 30.17 -63.24
N GLY A 15 16.93 29.12 -62.64
CA GLY A 15 16.11 28.15 -63.38
C GLY A 15 14.92 28.85 -64.05
N GLY A 16 14.58 28.43 -65.27
CA GLY A 16 13.50 29.04 -66.03
C GLY A 16 12.15 28.50 -65.58
N SER A 17 11.27 29.34 -65.04
CA SER A 17 9.94 28.88 -64.61
C SER A 17 9.15 28.22 -65.74
N ILE A 18 8.61 27.04 -65.48
CA ILE A 18 7.84 26.24 -66.43
C ILE A 18 6.36 26.40 -66.10
N THR A 19 5.53 26.72 -67.09
CA THR A 19 4.08 26.90 -66.90
C THR A 19 3.30 26.20 -67.99
N ILE A 20 2.50 25.20 -67.61
CA ILE A 20 1.73 24.32 -68.49
C ILE A 20 0.25 24.47 -68.16
N GLU A 21 -0.45 25.38 -68.85
CA GLU A 21 -1.89 25.59 -68.68
C GLU A 21 -2.69 24.96 -69.83
N ALA A 22 -3.81 24.31 -69.51
CA ALA A 22 -4.78 23.83 -70.50
C ALA A 22 -6.20 23.72 -69.91
N ASN A 23 -7.23 23.86 -70.73
CA ASN A 23 -8.59 23.47 -70.32
C ASN A 23 -8.66 21.93 -70.16
N GLY A 24 -8.52 21.19 -71.25
CA GLY A 24 -8.49 19.72 -71.20
C GLY A 24 -7.21 19.11 -70.62
N ASN A 25 -7.24 17.80 -70.40
CA ASN A 25 -6.23 17.01 -69.69
C ASN A 25 -4.79 17.35 -70.08
N ILE A 26 -3.89 17.37 -69.10
CA ILE A 26 -2.44 17.47 -69.25
C ILE A 26 -1.81 16.10 -69.05
N ILE A 27 -0.95 15.70 -69.99
CA ILE A 27 -0.04 14.57 -69.88
C ILE A 27 1.38 15.10 -70.14
N THR A 28 2.33 14.77 -69.28
CA THR A 28 3.77 15.09 -69.44
C THR A 28 4.62 13.86 -69.12
N SER A 29 5.86 13.85 -69.60
CA SER A 29 6.91 12.99 -69.08
C SER A 29 7.65 13.73 -67.95
N GLU A 30 8.98 13.77 -68.00
CA GLU A 30 9.85 14.49 -67.06
C GLU A 30 9.73 16.02 -67.18
N ILE A 31 9.92 16.76 -66.09
CA ILE A 31 9.96 18.23 -66.07
C ILE A 31 11.06 18.72 -65.12
N ILE A 32 12.15 19.29 -65.64
CA ILE A 32 13.27 19.81 -64.85
C ILE A 32 13.38 21.33 -64.99
N SER A 33 13.36 22.07 -63.87
CA SER A 33 13.68 23.50 -63.83
C SER A 33 14.84 23.78 -62.87
N SER A 34 16.03 24.05 -63.43
CA SER A 34 17.31 23.95 -62.69
C SER A 34 18.18 25.20 -62.82
N ALA A 35 18.73 25.69 -61.69
CA ALA A 35 19.81 26.70 -61.68
C ALA A 35 21.22 26.06 -61.80
N ALA A 36 21.29 24.86 -62.38
CA ALA A 36 22.51 24.11 -62.69
C ALA A 36 22.41 23.50 -64.11
N ASP A 37 23.14 22.42 -64.35
CA ASP A 37 22.96 21.58 -65.54
C ASP A 37 22.28 20.26 -65.13
N PRO A 38 21.23 19.78 -65.83
CA PRO A 38 20.53 18.54 -65.48
C PRO A 38 21.45 17.31 -65.40
N GLU A 39 22.44 17.19 -66.29
CA GLU A 39 23.42 16.08 -66.27
C GLU A 39 24.37 16.10 -65.04
N ASN A 40 24.33 17.18 -64.25
CA ASN A 40 25.17 17.41 -63.07
C ASN A 40 24.35 17.70 -61.78
N ILE A 41 23.03 17.44 -61.75
CA ILE A 41 22.29 17.48 -60.47
C ILE A 41 22.82 16.33 -59.60
N PRO A 42 23.30 16.58 -58.36
CA PRO A 42 23.81 15.51 -57.51
C PRO A 42 22.71 14.51 -57.18
N SER A 43 23.03 13.22 -57.20
CA SER A 43 22.20 12.22 -56.54
C SER A 43 22.12 12.53 -55.04
N ARG A 44 20.93 12.33 -54.47
CA ARG A 44 20.60 12.63 -53.07
C ARG A 44 21.69 12.07 -52.12
N GLY A 45 22.23 12.91 -51.25
CA GLY A 45 23.29 12.53 -50.30
C GLY A 45 24.75 12.62 -50.81
N GLU A 46 25.04 12.94 -52.09
CA GLU A 46 26.42 13.19 -52.52
C GLU A 46 26.97 14.53 -51.99
N ASN A 47 27.68 14.48 -50.86
CA ASN A 47 28.43 15.61 -50.30
C ASN A 47 29.52 16.12 -51.26
N THR A 48 29.24 17.23 -51.95
CA THR A 48 30.02 17.77 -53.07
C THR A 48 31.46 18.16 -52.72
N GLU A 49 31.82 18.35 -51.44
CA GLU A 49 33.17 18.74 -51.03
C GLU A 49 34.27 17.69 -51.29
N THR A 50 33.95 16.41 -51.51
CA THR A 50 34.98 15.33 -51.49
C THR A 50 35.23 14.59 -52.81
N SER A 51 34.46 14.85 -53.88
CA SER A 51 34.66 14.19 -55.19
C SER A 51 35.89 14.73 -55.93
N THR A 52 37.07 14.22 -55.58
CA THR A 52 38.37 14.57 -56.21
C THR A 52 38.56 13.99 -57.63
N THR A 53 37.47 13.52 -58.25
CA THR A 53 37.43 12.74 -59.51
C THR A 53 37.16 13.58 -60.77
N ASN A 54 38.00 14.60 -61.02
CA ASN A 54 38.20 15.21 -62.36
C ASN A 54 36.96 15.70 -63.16
N GLN A 55 35.94 16.26 -62.52
CA GLN A 55 34.93 17.10 -63.20
C GLN A 55 35.61 18.39 -63.71
N SER A 56 36.08 18.37 -64.97
CA SER A 56 36.92 19.43 -65.57
C SER A 56 36.11 20.51 -66.30
N GLN A 57 35.28 21.26 -65.57
CA GLN A 57 34.93 22.63 -65.95
C GLN A 57 34.51 23.47 -64.75
N VAL A 58 34.95 24.74 -64.72
CA VAL A 58 34.57 25.68 -63.66
C VAL A 58 33.16 26.17 -63.94
N GLN A 59 32.22 25.73 -63.11
CA GLN A 59 30.91 26.36 -62.95
C GLN A 59 30.97 27.08 -61.60
N GLU A 60 30.86 28.41 -61.59
CA GLU A 60 30.76 29.15 -60.33
C GLU A 60 29.36 28.89 -59.75
N GLU A 61 29.29 28.27 -58.58
CA GLU A 61 28.03 28.00 -57.87
C GLU A 61 27.33 29.33 -57.53
N THR A 62 26.21 29.62 -58.18
CA THR A 62 25.52 30.90 -58.03
C THR A 62 24.31 30.82 -57.09
N ASP A 63 24.10 31.86 -56.28
CA ASP A 63 22.95 32.06 -55.36
C ASP A 63 21.60 32.28 -56.08
N ASN A 64 21.46 31.80 -57.32
CA ASN A 64 20.29 32.00 -58.17
C ASN A 64 19.18 30.98 -57.84
N PRO A 65 17.90 31.41 -57.76
CA PRO A 65 16.80 30.50 -57.45
C PRO A 65 16.55 29.45 -58.55
N GLY A 66 16.04 28.28 -58.14
CA GLY A 66 15.39 27.32 -59.03
C GLY A 66 14.13 27.92 -59.66
N GLY A 67 13.66 27.35 -60.76
CA GLY A 67 12.49 27.89 -61.46
C GLY A 67 11.19 27.22 -60.99
N ASN A 68 10.19 28.04 -60.62
CA ASN A 68 8.86 27.52 -60.28
C ASN A 68 8.26 26.69 -61.43
N ILE A 69 7.61 25.58 -61.09
CA ILE A 69 6.90 24.71 -62.02
C ILE A 69 5.40 24.81 -61.72
N THR A 70 4.59 25.16 -62.72
CA THR A 70 3.13 25.28 -62.57
C THR A 70 2.41 24.47 -63.63
N ILE A 71 1.60 23.49 -63.22
CA ILE A 71 0.80 22.63 -64.10
C ILE A 71 -0.68 22.84 -63.75
N LYS A 72 -1.49 23.26 -64.73
CA LYS A 72 -2.88 23.71 -64.47
C LYS A 72 -3.87 23.22 -65.51
N SER A 73 -4.68 22.22 -65.17
CA SER A 73 -5.79 21.73 -66.00
C SER A 73 -7.14 22.22 -65.49
N THR A 74 -7.75 23.19 -66.17
CA THR A 74 -8.95 23.90 -65.67
C THR A 74 -10.29 23.21 -65.97
N GLU A 75 -10.29 22.16 -66.80
CA GLU A 75 -11.47 21.33 -67.12
C GLU A 75 -11.16 19.82 -67.18
N GLY A 76 -9.92 19.40 -66.86
CA GLY A 76 -9.44 18.03 -67.08
C GLY A 76 -8.53 17.46 -65.98
N THR A 77 -7.91 16.32 -66.27
CA THR A 77 -6.97 15.60 -65.39
C THR A 77 -5.52 16.04 -65.61
N VAL A 78 -4.66 15.82 -64.61
CA VAL A 78 -3.19 15.89 -64.78
C VAL A 78 -2.61 14.48 -64.69
N THR A 79 -1.61 14.17 -65.51
CA THR A 79 -0.86 12.92 -65.42
C THR A 79 0.60 13.14 -65.81
N THR A 80 1.54 12.78 -64.94
CA THR A 80 2.97 12.70 -65.31
C THR A 80 3.41 11.25 -65.47
N GLN A 81 4.53 11.04 -66.17
CA GLN A 81 5.11 9.71 -66.40
C GLN A 81 6.61 9.62 -66.05
N GLY A 82 7.21 10.74 -65.64
CA GLY A 82 8.56 10.85 -65.08
C GLY A 82 8.60 11.92 -63.99
N GLU A 83 9.78 12.19 -63.44
CA GLU A 83 10.03 13.11 -62.32
C GLU A 83 9.67 14.58 -62.64
N ILE A 84 9.34 15.34 -61.60
CA ILE A 84 9.21 16.80 -61.63
C ILE A 84 10.22 17.42 -60.65
N THR A 85 11.33 17.94 -61.15
CA THR A 85 12.45 18.46 -60.35
C THR A 85 12.53 19.99 -60.44
N SER A 86 12.55 20.70 -59.30
CA SER A 86 12.98 22.10 -59.25
C SER A 86 14.22 22.25 -58.36
N TYR A 87 15.33 22.67 -58.94
CA TYR A 87 16.65 22.56 -58.31
C TYR A 87 17.46 23.87 -58.31
N SER A 88 18.21 24.10 -57.23
CA SER A 88 19.28 25.11 -57.18
C SER A 88 20.53 24.63 -56.45
N ASN A 89 21.70 25.07 -56.91
CA ASN A 89 22.96 24.86 -56.20
C ASN A 89 23.08 25.71 -54.91
N LYS A 90 22.55 26.94 -54.90
CA LYS A 90 22.74 27.90 -53.78
C LYS A 90 21.63 28.91 -53.54
N GLY A 91 20.78 29.22 -54.51
CA GLY A 91 19.55 29.99 -54.26
C GLY A 91 18.45 29.10 -53.66
N PRO A 92 17.27 29.63 -53.34
CA PRO A 92 16.14 28.78 -52.93
C PRO A 92 15.67 27.88 -54.09
N GLY A 93 15.04 26.74 -53.76
CA GLY A 93 14.31 25.90 -54.71
C GLY A 93 13.11 26.65 -55.33
N GLY A 94 12.62 26.15 -56.46
CA GLY A 94 11.43 26.71 -57.12
C GLY A 94 10.16 25.99 -56.68
N ASN A 95 9.09 26.73 -56.42
CA ASN A 95 7.82 26.15 -55.97
C ASN A 95 7.19 25.28 -57.08
N ILE A 96 6.55 24.17 -56.69
CA ILE A 96 5.84 23.27 -57.61
C ILE A 96 4.32 23.35 -57.32
N GLU A 97 3.54 23.90 -58.24
CA GLU A 97 2.07 24.03 -58.14
C GLU A 97 1.39 23.14 -59.19
N ILE A 98 0.65 22.11 -58.77
CA ILE A 98 -0.10 21.21 -59.65
C ILE A 98 -1.59 21.30 -59.30
N SER A 99 -2.39 21.82 -60.24
CA SER A 99 -3.84 21.97 -60.06
C SER A 99 -4.63 21.34 -61.21
N GLY A 100 -5.68 20.60 -60.87
CA GLY A 100 -6.50 19.84 -61.83
C GLY A 100 -7.97 19.83 -61.47
N GLN A 101 -8.85 20.07 -62.45
CA GLN A 101 -10.29 19.99 -62.24
C GLN A 101 -10.74 18.56 -61.87
N GLY A 102 -10.08 17.54 -62.43
CA GLY A 102 -10.24 16.13 -62.06
C GLY A 102 -8.95 15.51 -61.50
N ASN A 103 -8.84 14.18 -61.54
CA ASN A 103 -7.75 13.42 -60.92
C ASN A 103 -6.34 13.91 -61.33
N ILE A 104 -5.41 13.86 -60.38
CA ILE A 104 -3.99 14.10 -60.57
C ILE A 104 -3.27 12.78 -60.34
N ASN A 105 -2.51 12.32 -61.33
CA ASN A 105 -1.73 11.07 -61.26
C ASN A 105 -0.26 11.40 -61.52
N ILE A 106 0.56 11.36 -60.49
CA ILE A 106 2.00 11.58 -60.59
C ILE A 106 2.67 10.20 -60.58
N ARG A 107 3.46 9.91 -61.61
CA ARG A 107 4.12 8.61 -61.79
C ARG A 107 5.56 8.81 -62.19
N ASN A 108 6.49 8.09 -61.56
CA ASN A 108 7.81 7.85 -62.13
C ASN A 108 7.82 6.44 -62.78
N ASN A 109 8.35 6.33 -64.01
CA ASN A 109 8.47 5.06 -64.75
C ASN A 109 9.94 4.68 -65.04
N GLU A 110 10.91 5.41 -64.48
CA GLU A 110 12.35 5.12 -64.62
C GLU A 110 12.73 3.85 -63.84
N THR A 111 12.65 2.68 -64.50
CA THR A 111 12.95 1.37 -63.89
C THR A 111 14.45 1.03 -63.80
N ASP A 112 15.33 1.94 -64.21
CA ASP A 112 16.67 1.59 -64.70
C ASP A 112 17.84 2.06 -63.80
N ASN A 113 17.57 2.67 -62.63
CA ASN A 113 18.56 2.97 -61.59
C ASN A 113 18.08 2.53 -60.19
N GLU A 114 18.98 1.94 -59.39
CA GLU A 114 18.71 1.45 -58.02
C GLU A 114 18.84 2.55 -56.94
N ASN A 115 18.64 3.83 -57.31
CA ASN A 115 18.71 4.99 -56.42
C ASN A 115 17.34 5.66 -56.27
N GLU A 116 17.02 6.12 -55.06
CA GLU A 116 15.79 6.84 -54.71
C GLU A 116 15.71 8.21 -55.42
N VAL A 117 15.03 8.24 -56.58
CA VAL A 117 14.57 9.48 -57.23
C VAL A 117 13.08 9.67 -56.96
N GLY A 118 12.73 10.83 -56.39
CA GLY A 118 11.36 11.18 -56.06
C GLY A 118 10.45 11.26 -57.29
N SER A 119 9.15 11.33 -57.06
CA SER A 119 8.20 11.70 -58.11
C SER A 119 8.09 13.22 -58.27
N LEU A 120 8.16 13.97 -57.17
CA LEU A 120 8.42 15.41 -57.12
C LEU A 120 9.61 15.67 -56.18
N ASP A 121 10.57 16.50 -56.61
CA ASP A 121 11.61 17.05 -55.72
C ASP A 121 11.75 18.56 -55.92
N SER A 122 11.68 19.34 -54.84
CA SER A 122 12.00 20.78 -54.85
C SER A 122 13.14 21.07 -53.87
N ARG A 123 14.37 21.10 -54.42
CA ARG A 123 15.59 21.00 -53.63
C ARG A 123 16.54 22.18 -53.82
N THR A 124 17.29 22.48 -52.77
CA THR A 124 18.48 23.33 -52.87
C THR A 124 19.66 22.85 -52.03
N ASP A 125 20.80 22.67 -52.69
CA ASP A 125 22.06 22.21 -52.06
C ASP A 125 22.80 23.43 -51.42
N GLY A 126 22.04 24.46 -51.03
CA GLY A 126 22.52 25.77 -50.64
C GLY A 126 22.87 25.93 -49.16
N ALA A 127 24.16 26.14 -48.89
CA ALA A 127 24.74 26.49 -47.58
C ALA A 127 24.38 27.90 -47.03
N SER A 128 23.23 28.48 -47.40
CA SER A 128 22.69 29.71 -46.80
C SER A 128 21.30 29.51 -46.22
N ARG A 129 21.06 30.03 -45.00
CA ARG A 129 19.75 30.04 -44.32
C ARG A 129 18.67 30.89 -45.01
N SER A 130 18.96 31.45 -46.19
CA SER A 130 18.02 32.11 -47.10
C SER A 130 17.52 31.20 -48.23
N SER A 131 18.12 30.02 -48.36
CA SER A 131 17.97 29.12 -49.50
C SER A 131 17.15 27.92 -49.07
N ASN A 132 15.83 28.15 -48.99
CA ASN A 132 14.84 27.14 -48.61
C ASN A 132 14.51 26.22 -49.79
N GLY A 133 14.01 25.03 -49.51
CA GLY A 133 13.27 24.21 -50.48
C GLY A 133 12.06 24.97 -51.02
N GLY A 134 11.62 24.66 -52.24
CA GLY A 134 10.43 25.28 -52.82
C GLY A 134 9.17 24.64 -52.26
N ALA A 135 8.16 25.46 -51.94
CA ALA A 135 6.87 24.94 -51.46
C ALA A 135 6.18 24.13 -52.57
N ILE A 136 5.52 23.03 -52.20
CA ILE A 136 4.81 22.16 -53.12
C ILE A 136 3.31 22.18 -52.80
N THR A 137 2.49 22.49 -53.80
CA THR A 137 1.03 22.55 -53.67
C THR A 137 0.38 21.67 -54.74
N ILE A 138 -0.38 20.65 -54.33
CA ILE A 138 -1.12 19.76 -55.22
C ILE A 138 -2.61 19.86 -54.88
N THR A 139 -3.45 20.21 -55.85
CA THR A 139 -4.88 20.43 -55.62
C THR A 139 -5.76 19.84 -56.72
N SER A 140 -6.53 18.81 -56.40
CA SER A 140 -7.64 18.35 -57.25
C SER A 140 -8.94 18.98 -56.80
N GLU A 141 -9.72 19.54 -57.72
CA GLU A 141 -10.99 20.23 -57.41
C GLU A 141 -12.19 19.27 -57.32
N THR A 142 -12.14 18.09 -57.94
CA THR A 142 -13.21 17.05 -57.87
C THR A 142 -12.73 15.60 -57.97
N GLY A 143 -11.43 15.32 -57.94
CA GLY A 143 -10.88 13.96 -58.16
C GLY A 143 -9.89 13.53 -57.09
N ASN A 144 -9.29 12.36 -57.31
CA ASN A 144 -8.25 11.77 -56.47
C ASN A 144 -6.86 12.36 -56.79
N ILE A 145 -5.93 12.22 -55.83
CA ILE A 145 -4.50 12.43 -56.03
C ILE A 145 -3.77 11.10 -55.80
N THR A 146 -2.92 10.70 -56.74
CA THR A 146 -2.03 9.54 -56.60
C THR A 146 -0.61 9.95 -56.96
N ILE A 147 0.34 9.60 -56.10
CA ILE A 147 1.78 9.80 -56.24
C ILE A 147 2.41 8.42 -56.05
N GLU A 148 3.06 7.88 -57.09
CA GLU A 148 3.50 6.47 -57.08
C GLU A 148 4.90 6.24 -56.48
N ASN A 149 5.54 7.28 -55.92
CA ASN A 149 6.80 7.20 -55.13
C ASN A 149 6.81 8.38 -54.11
N GLU A 150 7.97 8.97 -53.82
CA GLU A 150 8.13 10.09 -52.89
C GLU A 150 7.72 11.49 -53.44
N LEU A 151 7.27 12.34 -52.53
CA LEU A 151 7.11 13.79 -52.64
C LEU A 151 8.07 14.52 -51.67
N SER A 152 9.12 15.18 -52.20
CA SER A 152 10.23 15.78 -51.42
C SER A 152 10.33 17.31 -51.59
N SER A 153 10.54 18.05 -50.50
CA SER A 153 11.02 19.43 -50.53
C SER A 153 12.15 19.65 -49.51
N SER A 154 13.35 19.88 -50.00
CA SER A 154 14.58 19.73 -49.19
C SER A 154 15.55 20.90 -49.34
N SER A 155 16.37 21.14 -48.33
CA SER A 155 17.46 22.13 -48.42
C SER A 155 18.62 21.85 -47.48
N GLN A 156 19.83 22.21 -47.90
CA GLN A 156 21.02 21.95 -47.08
C GLN A 156 21.06 22.79 -45.78
N THR A 157 20.60 24.05 -45.80
CA THR A 157 20.61 24.91 -44.59
C THR A 157 19.50 25.95 -44.46
N GLY A 158 18.65 26.12 -45.49
CA GLY A 158 17.38 26.86 -45.39
C GLY A 158 16.29 25.99 -44.76
N LYS A 159 15.04 26.46 -44.79
CA LYS A 159 13.90 25.59 -44.42
C LYS A 159 13.60 24.55 -45.51
N GLY A 160 13.10 23.38 -45.12
CA GLY A 160 12.26 22.58 -46.02
C GLY A 160 11.06 23.40 -46.53
N GLY A 161 10.58 23.13 -47.74
CA GLY A 161 9.44 23.84 -48.31
C GLY A 161 8.11 23.23 -47.88
N ASP A 162 7.13 24.06 -47.56
CA ASP A 162 5.82 23.59 -47.08
C ASP A 162 5.11 22.72 -48.15
N ILE A 163 4.58 21.57 -47.75
CA ILE A 163 3.89 20.61 -48.63
C ILE A 163 2.40 20.64 -48.32
N ASN A 164 1.59 20.92 -49.35
CA ASN A 164 0.14 21.11 -49.23
C ASN A 164 -0.59 20.26 -50.29
N VAL A 165 -1.29 19.21 -49.87
CA VAL A 165 -1.99 18.28 -50.76
C VAL A 165 -3.49 18.25 -50.40
N THR A 166 -4.36 18.61 -51.35
CA THR A 166 -5.81 18.74 -51.12
C THR A 166 -6.64 18.11 -52.22
N ALA A 167 -7.62 17.30 -51.84
CA ALA A 167 -8.57 16.65 -52.76
C ALA A 167 -9.98 16.48 -52.15
N PRO A 168 -11.00 16.31 -52.99
CA PRO A 168 -12.23 15.63 -52.59
C PRO A 168 -12.13 14.12 -52.62
N GLY A 169 -11.45 13.56 -53.63
CA GLY A 169 -11.21 12.12 -53.72
C GLY A 169 -10.06 11.65 -52.83
N ASP A 170 -9.76 10.36 -52.94
CA ASP A 170 -8.71 9.70 -52.16
C ASP A 170 -7.32 10.30 -52.47
N ILE A 171 -6.44 10.33 -51.47
CA ILE A 171 -5.04 10.78 -51.60
C ILE A 171 -4.12 9.60 -51.28
N THR A 172 -3.24 9.28 -52.22
CA THR A 172 -2.33 8.11 -52.19
C THR A 172 -0.89 8.55 -52.47
N SER A 173 0.06 8.15 -51.62
CA SER A 173 1.50 8.48 -51.75
C SER A 173 2.38 7.43 -51.06
N GLU A 174 3.61 7.20 -51.53
CA GLU A 174 4.55 6.34 -50.78
C GLU A 174 5.21 7.12 -49.64
N THR A 175 6.08 8.09 -49.94
CA THR A 175 6.76 8.91 -48.92
C THR A 175 6.48 10.40 -49.13
N ILE A 176 6.39 11.19 -48.05
CA ILE A 176 6.24 12.65 -48.11
C ILE A 176 7.23 13.30 -47.14
N SER A 177 8.20 14.07 -47.65
CA SER A 177 9.30 14.60 -46.85
C SER A 177 9.51 16.12 -47.04
N SER A 178 9.65 16.86 -45.93
CA SER A 178 10.04 18.28 -45.94
C SER A 178 11.12 18.59 -44.90
N TYR A 179 12.38 18.66 -45.33
CA TYR A 179 13.52 18.67 -44.40
C TYR A 179 14.62 19.69 -44.69
N SER A 180 15.40 19.98 -43.65
CA SER A 180 16.66 20.71 -43.71
C SER A 180 17.80 19.79 -43.26
N ASP A 181 18.86 19.63 -44.04
CA ASP A 181 19.99 18.77 -43.65
C ASP A 181 20.80 19.38 -42.49
N GLY A 182 20.82 20.71 -42.43
CA GLY A 182 21.57 21.51 -41.46
C GLY A 182 20.68 22.33 -40.53
N ASN A 183 20.71 23.65 -40.69
CA ASN A 183 20.33 24.59 -39.62
C ASN A 183 19.03 25.35 -39.91
N GLY A 184 18.13 24.86 -40.77
CA GLY A 184 16.80 25.43 -40.98
C GLY A 184 15.69 24.55 -40.39
N ASP A 185 14.46 25.03 -40.49
CA ASP A 185 13.29 24.28 -39.99
C ASP A 185 12.83 23.24 -41.03
N GLY A 186 12.18 22.16 -40.58
CA GLY A 186 11.30 21.36 -41.45
C GLY A 186 10.13 22.20 -41.97
N GLY A 187 9.60 21.85 -43.14
CA GLY A 187 8.43 22.53 -43.72
C GLY A 187 7.11 21.99 -43.18
N GLU A 188 6.05 22.80 -43.21
CA GLU A 188 4.71 22.39 -42.77
C GLU A 188 4.11 21.38 -43.76
N ILE A 189 3.59 20.24 -43.29
CA ILE A 189 2.99 19.19 -44.14
C ILE A 189 1.50 19.11 -43.86
N ASN A 190 0.69 19.63 -44.79
CA ASN A 190 -0.77 19.65 -44.74
C ASN A 190 -1.37 18.73 -45.81
N ILE A 191 -2.12 17.72 -45.38
CA ILE A 191 -2.80 16.77 -46.28
C ILE A 191 -4.28 16.72 -45.89
N THR A 192 -5.18 16.92 -46.87
CA THR A 192 -6.62 16.98 -46.60
C THR A 192 -7.44 16.35 -47.73
N SER A 193 -8.10 15.23 -47.43
CA SER A 193 -9.21 14.71 -48.23
C SER A 193 -10.54 15.11 -47.59
N THR A 194 -11.42 15.71 -48.39
CA THR A 194 -12.73 16.19 -47.91
C THR A 194 -13.87 15.18 -48.08
N GLN A 195 -13.65 14.08 -48.82
CA GLN A 195 -14.68 13.06 -49.13
C GLN A 195 -14.15 11.63 -49.33
N GLY A 196 -12.84 11.43 -49.48
CA GLY A 196 -12.20 10.12 -49.68
C GLY A 196 -11.21 9.76 -48.57
N ASP A 197 -10.50 8.65 -48.74
CA ASP A 197 -9.52 8.14 -47.78
C ASP A 197 -8.12 8.76 -47.97
N LEU A 198 -7.27 8.73 -46.93
CA LEU A 198 -5.82 8.93 -47.02
C LEU A 198 -5.10 7.59 -46.87
N GLU A 199 -4.21 7.26 -47.80
CA GLU A 199 -3.32 6.07 -47.73
C GLU A 199 -1.89 6.50 -48.07
N ILE A 200 -1.01 6.53 -47.05
CA ILE A 200 0.36 7.06 -47.15
C ILE A 200 1.33 6.02 -46.55
N GLY A 201 2.53 5.87 -47.10
CA GLY A 201 3.60 5.10 -46.47
C GLY A 201 4.22 5.86 -45.29
N GLU A 202 5.11 6.80 -45.57
CA GLU A 202 5.90 7.51 -44.56
C GLU A 202 5.76 9.04 -44.67
N ILE A 203 5.81 9.75 -43.54
CA ILE A 203 5.79 11.23 -43.50
C ILE A 203 6.88 11.77 -42.58
N LEU A 204 7.72 12.67 -43.10
CA LEU A 204 8.88 13.23 -42.40
C LEU A 204 8.93 14.77 -42.52
N SER A 205 8.98 15.49 -41.39
CA SER A 205 9.33 16.91 -41.36
C SER A 205 10.45 17.19 -40.34
N SER A 206 11.68 17.38 -40.82
CA SER A 206 12.87 17.38 -39.95
C SER A 206 13.83 18.55 -40.10
N SER A 207 14.45 18.92 -38.98
CA SER A 207 15.71 19.69 -38.93
C SER A 207 16.85 18.71 -38.62
N GLY A 208 17.36 18.10 -39.70
CA GLY A 208 18.37 17.04 -39.75
C GLY A 208 18.06 16.01 -40.86
N GLU A 209 19.11 15.44 -41.47
CA GLU A 209 19.00 14.47 -42.59
C GLU A 209 18.10 13.24 -42.29
N PRO A 210 17.35 12.71 -43.28
CA PRO A 210 16.55 11.48 -43.14
C PRO A 210 17.36 10.22 -42.74
N ILE A 211 16.68 9.21 -42.17
CA ILE A 211 17.30 7.96 -41.68
C ILE A 211 17.94 7.14 -42.82
N ALA A 212 17.24 6.95 -43.94
CA ALA A 212 17.68 6.12 -45.07
C ALA A 212 19.08 6.52 -45.63
N GLN A 213 19.38 7.83 -45.63
CA GLN A 213 20.64 8.36 -46.16
C GLN A 213 21.83 8.15 -45.20
N ARG A 214 21.58 7.94 -43.90
CA ARG A 214 22.62 7.61 -42.90
C ARG A 214 23.15 6.20 -43.09
N ALA A 215 22.29 5.24 -43.46
CA ALA A 215 22.64 3.84 -43.68
C ALA A 215 23.67 3.65 -44.82
N GLN A 216 23.64 4.50 -45.84
CA GLN A 216 24.61 4.47 -46.94
C GLN A 216 25.96 5.14 -46.58
N ASN A 217 25.96 6.03 -45.57
CA ASN A 217 27.08 6.90 -45.21
C ASN A 217 27.98 6.37 -44.06
N GLN A 218 27.95 5.07 -43.76
CA GLN A 218 28.74 4.41 -42.68
C GLN A 218 30.29 4.54 -42.79
N GLY A 219 30.82 5.28 -43.77
CA GLY A 219 32.25 5.52 -43.97
C GLY A 219 32.81 6.86 -43.45
N GLN A 220 31.97 7.85 -43.06
CA GLN A 220 32.42 9.25 -42.86
C GLN A 220 32.19 9.82 -41.44
N THR A 221 32.46 9.04 -40.39
CA THR A 221 32.31 9.45 -38.97
C THR A 221 33.25 10.58 -38.47
N ASN A 222 33.93 11.31 -39.36
CA ASN A 222 35.01 12.25 -39.02
C ASN A 222 35.17 13.43 -40.02
N ASN A 223 34.08 14.03 -40.55
CA ASN A 223 34.16 15.29 -41.30
C ASN A 223 33.35 16.43 -40.65
N SER A 224 33.84 16.91 -39.52
CA SER A 224 33.25 18.00 -38.74
C SER A 224 33.36 19.36 -39.45
N ASN A 225 32.39 19.73 -40.31
CA ASN A 225 32.26 21.10 -40.85
C ASN A 225 30.92 21.46 -41.53
N SER A 226 29.78 21.23 -40.87
CA SER A 226 28.46 21.77 -41.30
C SER A 226 27.76 22.67 -40.26
N GLY A 227 28.54 23.23 -39.32
CA GLY A 227 28.11 24.36 -38.47
C GLY A 227 27.29 23.98 -37.23
N GLU A 228 28.00 23.76 -36.12
CA GLU A 228 27.59 23.28 -34.79
C GLU A 228 26.49 24.11 -34.06
N ASN A 229 25.33 24.36 -34.68
CA ASN A 229 24.16 25.07 -34.10
C ASN A 229 22.89 24.90 -34.99
N ASN A 230 22.24 23.72 -34.95
CA ASN A 230 21.07 23.36 -35.78
C ASN A 230 19.76 24.00 -35.27
N THR A 231 19.73 25.32 -35.11
CA THR A 231 18.68 26.00 -34.32
C THR A 231 17.25 26.00 -34.91
N GLY A 232 16.97 25.24 -35.97
CA GLY A 232 15.65 25.17 -36.62
C GLY A 232 14.75 24.09 -36.01
N GLY A 233 13.43 24.23 -36.09
CA GLY A 233 12.46 23.26 -35.56
C GLY A 233 12.02 22.17 -36.55
N GLY A 234 11.32 21.14 -36.07
CA GLY A 234 10.49 20.28 -36.93
C GLY A 234 9.29 21.08 -37.45
N GLY A 235 8.74 20.69 -38.60
CA GLY A 235 7.52 21.31 -39.13
C GLY A 235 6.27 20.61 -38.64
N ASP A 236 5.17 21.34 -38.46
CA ASP A 236 3.88 20.76 -38.07
C ASP A 236 3.36 19.84 -39.19
N ILE A 237 2.79 18.69 -38.80
CA ILE A 237 2.20 17.69 -39.71
C ILE A 237 0.70 17.58 -39.39
N THR A 238 -0.16 17.89 -40.36
CA THR A 238 -1.62 17.79 -40.23
C THR A 238 -2.24 16.94 -41.34
N LEU A 239 -2.92 15.87 -40.93
CA LEU A 239 -3.67 14.96 -41.78
C LEU A 239 -5.18 15.08 -41.47
N ASN A 240 -6.00 15.34 -42.48
CA ASN A 240 -7.46 15.40 -42.36
C ASN A 240 -8.16 14.50 -43.39
N ALA A 241 -9.07 13.65 -42.92
CA ALA A 241 -10.04 12.93 -43.75
C ALA A 241 -11.46 13.26 -43.26
N ASP A 242 -12.05 14.34 -43.78
CA ASP A 242 -13.28 14.94 -43.23
C ASP A 242 -14.49 13.98 -43.24
N GLU A 243 -14.53 13.06 -44.20
CA GLU A 243 -15.56 12.02 -44.33
C GLU A 243 -14.98 10.60 -44.51
N GLY A 244 -13.66 10.45 -44.63
CA GLY A 244 -12.95 9.20 -44.89
C GLY A 244 -12.11 8.69 -43.72
N SER A 245 -11.33 7.65 -43.98
CA SER A 245 -10.35 7.03 -43.07
C SER A 245 -8.93 7.50 -43.37
N ILE A 246 -8.00 7.26 -42.44
CA ILE A 246 -6.57 7.50 -42.61
C ILE A 246 -5.82 6.19 -42.35
N THR A 247 -5.01 5.76 -43.31
CA THR A 247 -3.96 4.75 -43.12
C THR A 247 -2.62 5.40 -43.44
N VAL A 248 -1.70 5.36 -42.49
CA VAL A 248 -0.34 5.85 -42.62
C VAL A 248 0.62 4.89 -41.91
N GLY A 249 1.86 4.79 -42.35
CA GLY A 249 2.94 4.12 -41.62
C GLY A 249 3.51 5.05 -40.56
N ASP A 250 4.82 5.26 -40.61
CA ASP A 250 5.55 6.09 -39.64
C ASP A 250 5.42 7.59 -39.94
N ILE A 251 5.25 8.39 -38.88
CA ILE A 251 5.14 9.85 -38.92
C ILE A 251 6.19 10.48 -37.99
N GLU A 252 7.14 11.22 -38.55
CA GLU A 252 8.19 11.89 -37.78
C GLU A 252 8.16 13.41 -37.98
N SER A 253 8.09 14.16 -36.88
CA SER A 253 8.43 15.59 -36.85
C SER A 253 9.49 15.86 -35.77
N PHE A 254 10.73 16.10 -36.18
CA PHE A 254 11.84 16.22 -35.23
C PHE A 254 12.82 17.36 -35.53
N SER A 255 13.58 17.74 -34.52
CA SER A 255 14.78 18.57 -34.71
C SER A 255 15.89 18.20 -33.75
N ARG A 256 17.10 18.08 -34.30
CA ARG A 256 18.33 17.88 -33.51
C ARG A 256 18.61 19.02 -32.52
N GLN A 257 18.31 20.28 -32.85
CA GLN A 257 18.57 21.44 -31.96
C GLN A 257 17.45 22.50 -31.95
N GLY A 258 16.21 22.01 -32.06
CA GLY A 258 14.98 22.78 -32.25
C GLY A 258 13.88 22.40 -31.28
N ALA A 259 12.69 22.96 -31.52
CA ALA A 259 11.47 22.37 -30.99
C ALA A 259 10.98 21.34 -32.02
N ALA A 260 10.25 20.32 -31.59
CA ALA A 260 9.55 19.45 -32.53
C ALA A 260 8.37 20.18 -33.18
N GLY A 261 7.86 19.67 -34.30
CA GLY A 261 6.57 20.07 -34.83
C GLY A 261 5.45 19.21 -34.23
N ASN A 262 4.25 19.78 -34.17
CA ASN A 262 3.05 19.12 -33.67
C ASN A 262 2.53 18.14 -34.74
N ILE A 263 1.96 17.01 -34.32
CA ILE A 263 1.40 16.00 -35.23
C ILE A 263 -0.09 15.85 -34.96
N LYS A 264 -0.91 16.13 -35.98
CA LYS A 264 -2.37 16.14 -35.87
C LYS A 264 -3.04 15.27 -36.93
N ILE A 265 -3.76 14.24 -36.49
CA ILE A 265 -4.44 13.28 -37.36
C ILE A 265 -5.95 13.32 -37.04
N ASN A 266 -6.78 13.75 -37.99
CA ASN A 266 -8.24 13.87 -37.80
C ASN A 266 -8.96 13.07 -38.90
N ALA A 267 -9.80 12.11 -38.51
CA ALA A 267 -10.60 11.32 -39.44
C ALA A 267 -12.07 11.22 -39.01
N LYS A 268 -12.95 10.98 -39.97
CA LYS A 268 -14.29 10.48 -39.69
C LYS A 268 -14.31 8.98 -39.52
N GLY A 269 -13.75 8.27 -40.49
CA GLY A 269 -13.53 6.83 -40.48
C GLY A 269 -12.40 6.42 -39.54
N ASN A 270 -11.82 5.26 -39.81
CA ASN A 270 -10.78 4.68 -38.95
C ASN A 270 -9.46 5.44 -39.10
N ILE A 271 -8.63 5.41 -38.05
CA ILE A 271 -7.23 5.81 -38.13
C ILE A 271 -6.37 4.56 -37.88
N ILE A 272 -5.46 4.30 -38.80
CA ILE A 272 -4.41 3.31 -38.69
C ILE A 272 -3.07 4.04 -38.84
N THR A 273 -2.19 3.93 -37.85
CA THR A 273 -0.80 4.40 -37.93
C THR A 273 0.16 3.27 -37.61
N ASP A 274 1.41 3.38 -38.02
CA ASP A 274 2.50 2.66 -37.38
C ASP A 274 3.08 3.55 -36.26
N ALA A 275 4.31 4.07 -36.31
CA ALA A 275 4.86 4.96 -35.27
C ALA A 275 4.50 6.45 -35.46
N ILE A 276 4.52 7.22 -34.35
CA ILE A 276 4.30 8.67 -34.35
C ILE A 276 5.32 9.33 -33.41
N ILE A 277 6.27 10.10 -33.95
CA ILE A 277 7.39 10.67 -33.17
C ILE A 277 7.45 12.19 -33.35
N SER A 278 7.28 12.92 -32.26
CA SER A 278 7.49 14.37 -32.17
C SER A 278 8.67 14.66 -31.22
N SER A 279 9.86 14.92 -31.77
CA SER A 279 11.11 14.90 -30.97
C SER A 279 11.92 16.20 -31.06
N ALA A 280 12.17 16.84 -29.92
CA ALA A 280 13.16 17.90 -29.74
C ALA A 280 14.53 17.31 -29.37
N GLY A 281 14.96 16.34 -30.20
CA GLY A 281 16.22 15.59 -30.19
C GLY A 281 16.35 14.78 -31.50
N ASN A 282 17.33 13.88 -31.62
CA ASN A 282 17.40 12.92 -32.74
C ASN A 282 16.62 11.65 -32.36
N PRO A 283 15.61 11.18 -33.13
CA PRO A 283 14.82 9.99 -32.78
C PRO A 283 15.65 8.72 -32.50
N GLU A 284 16.77 8.53 -33.21
CA GLU A 284 17.68 7.39 -33.03
C GLU A 284 18.46 7.43 -31.70
N ASP A 285 18.63 8.61 -31.11
CA ASP A 285 19.45 8.82 -29.89
C ASP A 285 18.57 8.96 -28.62
N ILE A 286 17.23 8.90 -28.74
CA ILE A 286 16.31 8.95 -27.58
C ILE A 286 16.65 7.77 -26.65
N PRO A 287 17.07 8.02 -25.39
CA PRO A 287 17.41 6.94 -24.47
C PRO A 287 16.21 6.01 -24.23
N PRO A 288 16.42 4.68 -24.09
CA PRO A 288 15.40 3.82 -23.51
C PRO A 288 15.07 4.27 -22.09
N LEU A 289 13.87 3.93 -21.61
CA LEU A 289 13.44 4.18 -20.22
C LEU A 289 14.21 3.21 -19.28
N GLU A 290 15.45 3.56 -18.93
CA GLU A 290 16.24 2.81 -17.95
C GLU A 290 15.77 3.13 -16.53
N GLN A 291 15.08 2.18 -15.87
CA GLN A 291 14.57 2.30 -14.50
C GLN A 291 15.67 2.35 -13.39
N ASN A 292 16.92 2.61 -13.75
CA ASN A 292 18.11 2.44 -12.90
C ASN A 292 18.76 3.80 -12.55
N ALA A 293 18.38 4.38 -11.41
CA ALA A 293 18.80 5.72 -10.97
C ALA A 293 20.29 5.87 -10.55
N ASP A 294 21.15 4.87 -10.79
CA ASP A 294 22.44 4.71 -10.07
C ASP A 294 23.72 4.97 -10.90
N ASP A 295 23.62 5.37 -12.19
CA ASP A 295 24.77 5.89 -12.93
C ASP A 295 24.59 7.35 -13.41
N ALA A 296 24.40 8.23 -12.44
CA ALA A 296 24.58 9.68 -12.58
C ALA A 296 26.02 10.11 -12.93
N THR A 297 26.87 9.19 -13.44
CA THR A 297 28.14 9.45 -14.10
C THR A 297 28.01 9.48 -15.63
N ILE A 298 26.83 9.80 -16.19
CA ILE A 298 26.69 10.19 -17.59
C ILE A 298 27.74 11.27 -17.90
N ILE A 299 28.79 10.88 -18.64
CA ILE A 299 29.83 11.79 -19.12
C ILE A 299 29.23 12.55 -20.31
N GLN A 300 28.34 13.48 -19.99
CA GLN A 300 27.65 14.35 -20.94
C GLN A 300 28.69 15.03 -21.82
N SER A 301 28.76 14.61 -23.08
CA SER A 301 29.87 14.98 -23.96
C SER A 301 29.82 16.49 -24.20
N GLN A 302 30.95 17.18 -24.00
CA GLN A 302 30.97 18.65 -23.84
C GLN A 302 30.86 19.42 -25.18
N VAL A 303 30.01 18.95 -26.09
CA VAL A 303 29.92 19.41 -27.49
C VAL A 303 28.51 19.85 -27.87
N GLU A 304 27.46 19.28 -27.26
CA GLU A 304 26.06 19.57 -27.65
C GLU A 304 25.44 20.74 -26.87
N GLN A 305 24.90 21.71 -27.60
CA GLN A 305 24.46 23.00 -27.06
C GLN A 305 22.99 23.03 -26.63
N GLN A 306 22.62 22.11 -25.73
CA GLN A 306 21.50 22.18 -24.77
C GLN A 306 20.15 22.73 -25.29
N ASN A 307 19.24 21.84 -25.68
CA ASN A 307 17.93 22.17 -26.22
C ASN A 307 16.84 22.45 -25.17
N ASN A 308 16.82 23.67 -24.61
CA ASN A 308 15.69 24.16 -23.80
C ASN A 308 14.44 24.45 -24.66
N ARG A 309 13.90 23.46 -25.38
CA ARG A 309 12.79 23.60 -26.34
C ARG A 309 11.86 22.39 -26.31
N PRO A 310 10.54 22.59 -26.36
CA PRO A 310 9.58 21.51 -26.09
C PRO A 310 9.46 20.49 -27.23
N GLY A 311 9.02 19.29 -26.86
CA GLY A 311 8.40 18.34 -27.78
C GLY A 311 7.04 18.86 -28.29
N GLY A 312 6.53 18.31 -29.38
CA GLY A 312 5.31 18.78 -30.02
C GLY A 312 4.09 18.01 -29.54
N GLU A 313 2.92 18.65 -29.58
CA GLU A 313 1.67 18.00 -29.23
C GLU A 313 1.29 16.96 -30.29
N ILE A 314 0.90 15.76 -29.84
CA ILE A 314 0.40 14.68 -30.70
C ILE A 314 -1.10 14.55 -30.45
N THR A 315 -1.91 14.72 -31.49
CA THR A 315 -3.38 14.60 -31.41
C THR A 315 -3.89 13.68 -32.50
N VAL A 316 -4.56 12.59 -32.10
CA VAL A 316 -5.14 11.59 -32.99
C VAL A 316 -6.64 11.48 -32.68
N GLN A 317 -7.51 11.81 -33.63
CA GLN A 317 -8.96 11.87 -33.42
C GLN A 317 -9.76 11.18 -34.54
N SER A 318 -10.38 10.05 -34.24
CA SER A 318 -11.46 9.48 -35.05
C SER A 318 -12.83 9.90 -34.49
N THR A 319 -13.75 10.31 -35.35
CA THR A 319 -15.07 10.85 -34.94
C THR A 319 -16.25 9.91 -35.17
N GLU A 320 -16.14 8.89 -36.03
CA GLU A 320 -17.12 7.81 -36.21
C GLU A 320 -16.50 6.39 -36.28
N GLY A 321 -15.16 6.26 -36.35
CA GLY A 321 -14.44 4.99 -36.49
C GLY A 321 -13.58 4.57 -35.29
N THR A 322 -12.67 3.63 -35.52
CA THR A 322 -11.68 3.13 -34.54
C THR A 322 -10.32 3.82 -34.71
N VAL A 323 -9.46 3.72 -33.69
CA VAL A 323 -8.03 4.08 -33.77
C VAL A 323 -7.20 2.81 -33.54
N THR A 324 -6.15 2.62 -34.33
CA THR A 324 -5.19 1.51 -34.13
C THR A 324 -3.80 1.97 -34.50
N THR A 325 -2.86 1.89 -33.56
CA THR A 325 -1.45 2.21 -33.78
C THR A 325 -0.60 0.94 -33.65
N ARG A 326 0.43 0.79 -34.48
CA ARG A 326 1.33 -0.38 -34.45
C ARG A 326 2.78 -0.08 -34.06
N GLY A 327 3.11 1.20 -33.92
CA GLY A 327 4.39 1.69 -33.43
C GLY A 327 4.25 2.45 -32.11
N LYS A 328 5.38 3.01 -31.66
CA LYS A 328 5.45 3.86 -30.46
C LYS A 328 4.90 5.25 -30.78
N ILE A 329 4.34 5.91 -29.77
CA ILE A 329 3.86 7.30 -29.83
C ILE A 329 4.68 8.11 -28.84
N ILE A 330 5.62 8.92 -29.34
CA ILE A 330 6.65 9.57 -28.53
C ILE A 330 6.58 11.08 -28.72
N SER A 331 6.42 11.83 -27.62
CA SER A 331 6.70 13.27 -27.58
C SER A 331 7.85 13.56 -26.63
N TYR A 332 8.99 13.98 -27.17
CA TYR A 332 10.27 13.98 -26.45
C TYR A 332 10.96 15.35 -26.46
N SER A 333 11.69 15.67 -25.39
CA SER A 333 12.61 16.82 -25.32
C SER A 333 13.84 16.57 -24.45
N ASP A 334 15.00 17.09 -24.87
CA ASP A 334 16.22 17.06 -24.07
C ASP A 334 16.16 17.95 -22.81
N LYS A 335 15.44 19.08 -22.83
CA LYS A 335 15.36 20.08 -21.71
C LYS A 335 14.16 21.03 -21.72
N GLY A 336 13.29 20.99 -22.74
CA GLY A 336 11.99 21.66 -22.71
C GLY A 336 10.91 20.73 -22.20
N ASP A 337 9.66 21.18 -22.16
CA ASP A 337 8.55 20.33 -21.77
C ASP A 337 8.26 19.25 -22.84
N GLY A 338 7.88 18.05 -22.41
CA GLY A 338 7.30 17.02 -23.28
C GLY A 338 5.93 17.49 -23.80
N GLY A 339 5.61 17.18 -25.05
CA GLY A 339 4.35 17.58 -25.66
C GLY A 339 3.19 16.68 -25.21
N ASN A 340 1.99 17.27 -25.08
CA ASN A 340 0.79 16.51 -24.71
C ASN A 340 0.44 15.47 -25.79
N ILE A 341 0.00 14.28 -25.38
CA ILE A 341 -0.45 13.20 -26.28
C ILE A 341 -1.93 12.95 -26.02
N SER A 342 -2.76 13.09 -27.06
CA SER A 342 -4.22 12.99 -26.98
C SER A 342 -4.76 12.08 -28.07
N ILE A 343 -5.33 10.93 -27.68
CA ILE A 343 -5.86 9.92 -28.59
C ILE A 343 -7.34 9.70 -28.28
N VAL A 344 -8.20 10.01 -29.24
CA VAL A 344 -9.65 9.99 -29.10
C VAL A 344 -10.25 9.12 -30.20
N SER A 345 -10.79 7.97 -29.81
CA SER A 345 -11.52 7.05 -30.69
C SER A 345 -13.02 7.11 -30.42
N GLN A 346 -13.83 7.03 -31.48
CA GLN A 346 -15.28 6.89 -31.31
C GLN A 346 -15.65 5.43 -31.00
N GLY A 347 -15.02 4.46 -31.69
CA GLY A 347 -15.06 3.03 -31.40
C GLY A 347 -13.87 2.57 -30.56
N ASP A 348 -13.41 1.34 -30.80
CA ASP A 348 -12.26 0.75 -30.11
C ASP A 348 -10.94 1.52 -30.36
N LEU A 349 -10.01 1.41 -29.42
CA LEU A 349 -8.69 2.04 -29.43
C LEU A 349 -7.64 0.98 -29.09
N ASN A 350 -6.85 0.57 -30.08
CA ASN A 350 -5.87 -0.52 -29.94
C ASN A 350 -4.44 0.02 -30.14
N ILE A 351 -3.57 -0.14 -29.15
CA ILE A 351 -2.16 0.27 -29.20
C ILE A 351 -1.30 -0.99 -29.19
N ILE A 352 -0.99 -1.45 -30.40
CA ILE A 352 -0.30 -2.71 -30.67
C ILE A 352 1.21 -2.43 -30.70
N PRO A 353 2.04 -3.19 -29.97
CA PRO A 353 3.49 -2.99 -29.99
C PRO A 353 4.09 -3.50 -31.29
N ASN A 354 5.09 -2.79 -31.81
CA ASN A 354 5.87 -3.24 -32.95
C ASN A 354 6.65 -4.51 -32.57
N SER A 355 6.57 -5.56 -33.40
CA SER A 355 7.17 -6.88 -33.14
C SER A 355 8.69 -6.87 -33.01
N ASP A 356 9.31 -5.77 -33.45
CA ASP A 356 10.75 -5.66 -33.67
C ASP A 356 11.42 -4.77 -32.60
N SER A 357 10.65 -4.23 -31.63
CA SER A 357 11.22 -3.52 -30.47
C SER A 357 11.81 -4.50 -29.46
N GLU A 358 12.95 -4.12 -28.87
CA GLU A 358 13.42 -4.77 -27.64
C GLU A 358 12.40 -4.58 -26.50
N THR A 359 12.39 -5.53 -25.57
CA THR A 359 11.47 -5.58 -24.43
C THR A 359 11.69 -4.43 -23.45
N ASN A 360 10.61 -3.87 -22.90
CA ASN A 360 10.56 -2.75 -21.94
C ASN A 360 10.65 -1.32 -22.54
N ALA A 361 10.21 -1.13 -23.78
CA ALA A 361 9.93 0.23 -24.28
C ALA A 361 8.45 0.60 -24.10
N ALA A 362 8.17 1.82 -23.64
CA ALA A 362 6.80 2.34 -23.60
C ALA A 362 6.19 2.46 -25.00
N ASN A 363 4.88 2.17 -25.09
CA ASN A 363 4.11 2.33 -26.31
C ASN A 363 3.65 3.79 -26.47
N ILE A 364 3.46 4.50 -25.36
CA ILE A 364 3.24 5.96 -25.34
C ILE A 364 4.21 6.58 -24.33
N ASP A 365 5.04 7.52 -24.77
CA ASP A 365 6.05 8.20 -23.94
C ASP A 365 5.95 9.73 -24.15
N SER A 366 5.79 10.49 -23.06
CA SER A 366 5.80 11.97 -23.09
C SER A 366 6.79 12.53 -22.06
N ARG A 367 7.96 12.96 -22.53
CA ARG A 367 9.18 12.95 -21.72
C ARG A 367 10.08 14.18 -21.85
N SER A 368 10.74 14.54 -20.75
CA SER A 368 11.74 15.61 -20.64
C SER A 368 13.01 15.15 -19.90
N ASP A 369 14.10 14.91 -20.63
CA ASP A 369 15.37 14.36 -20.11
C ASP A 369 16.28 15.44 -19.48
N GLY A 370 15.70 16.53 -18.96
CA GLY A 370 16.48 17.74 -18.75
C GLY A 370 16.09 18.67 -17.61
N THR A 371 17.03 19.59 -17.38
CA THR A 371 17.06 20.55 -16.27
C THR A 371 16.03 21.68 -16.47
N GLY A 372 14.76 21.38 -16.21
CA GLY A 372 13.69 22.37 -16.03
C GLY A 372 12.46 22.21 -16.92
N GLY A 373 12.37 21.16 -17.74
CA GLY A 373 11.17 20.83 -18.55
C GLY A 373 10.34 19.73 -17.88
N SER A 374 9.02 19.80 -18.05
CA SER A 374 8.02 18.89 -17.44
C SER A 374 7.60 17.78 -18.41
N GLY A 375 7.04 16.67 -17.92
CA GLY A 375 6.39 15.66 -18.75
C GLY A 375 5.05 16.19 -19.33
N GLY A 376 4.71 15.78 -20.55
CA GLY A 376 3.45 16.15 -21.19
C GLY A 376 2.28 15.27 -20.75
N ASN A 377 1.06 15.80 -20.75
CA ASN A 377 -0.11 15.05 -20.30
C ASN A 377 -0.54 14.02 -21.37
N ILE A 378 -0.98 12.85 -20.93
CA ILE A 378 -1.48 11.76 -21.78
C ILE A 378 -2.99 11.61 -21.56
N LEU A 379 -3.78 11.68 -22.63
CA LEU A 379 -5.22 11.45 -22.63
C LEU A 379 -5.59 10.37 -23.66
N ILE A 380 -6.21 9.28 -23.21
CA ILE A 380 -6.66 8.16 -24.05
C ILE A 380 -8.17 7.99 -23.84
N GLU A 381 -8.98 8.23 -24.86
CA GLU A 381 -10.45 8.19 -24.79
C GLU A 381 -11.04 7.22 -25.85
N SER A 382 -11.81 6.22 -25.42
CA SER A 382 -12.70 5.43 -26.29
C SER A 382 -14.17 5.68 -25.91
N LYS A 383 -14.94 6.24 -26.83
CA LYS A 383 -16.30 6.75 -26.56
C LYS A 383 -17.41 5.71 -26.60
N THR A 384 -17.20 4.57 -27.28
CA THR A 384 -18.15 3.44 -27.31
C THR A 384 -17.50 2.06 -27.37
N GLY A 385 -16.17 1.97 -27.42
CA GLY A 385 -15.42 0.72 -27.55
C GLY A 385 -14.50 0.46 -26.35
N ILE A 386 -13.55 -0.45 -26.55
CA ILE A 386 -12.50 -0.78 -25.56
C ILE A 386 -11.23 0.09 -25.73
N ILE A 387 -10.38 0.07 -24.70
CA ILE A 387 -8.96 0.46 -24.78
C ILE A 387 -8.12 -0.81 -24.56
N ASP A 388 -7.28 -1.16 -25.52
CA ASP A 388 -6.34 -2.30 -25.49
C ASP A 388 -4.92 -1.76 -25.74
N GLY A 389 -4.03 -1.85 -24.75
CA GLY A 389 -2.68 -1.27 -24.78
C GLY A 389 -1.62 -2.22 -24.23
N ALA A 390 -0.94 -2.96 -25.09
CA ALA A 390 -0.24 -4.18 -24.66
C ALA A 390 1.08 -3.99 -23.87
N ASN A 391 1.57 -2.76 -23.66
CA ASN A 391 2.74 -2.45 -22.81
C ASN A 391 2.44 -1.24 -21.89
N GLU A 392 3.25 -0.19 -21.98
CA GLU A 392 3.38 0.87 -20.99
C GLU A 392 3.02 2.25 -21.56
N PHE A 393 2.35 3.08 -20.75
CA PHE A 393 2.16 4.51 -20.98
C PHE A 393 2.92 5.31 -19.91
N ALA A 394 3.87 6.15 -20.33
CA ALA A 394 4.75 6.91 -19.43
C ALA A 394 4.67 8.41 -19.69
N SER A 395 4.52 9.22 -18.64
CA SER A 395 4.79 10.66 -18.67
C SER A 395 5.83 11.01 -17.61
N SER A 396 6.96 11.58 -18.03
CA SER A 396 8.16 11.60 -17.18
C SER A 396 9.01 12.85 -17.37
N SER A 397 9.76 13.22 -16.32
CA SER A 397 10.83 14.22 -16.45
C SER A 397 11.93 14.04 -15.40
N ILE A 398 13.14 14.50 -15.72
CA ILE A 398 14.28 14.39 -14.79
C ILE A 398 14.25 15.49 -13.71
N THR A 399 13.75 16.70 -13.99
CA THR A 399 13.65 17.76 -12.96
C THR A 399 12.40 18.65 -13.02
N GLY A 400 11.48 18.44 -13.96
CA GLY A 400 10.20 19.15 -14.01
C GLY A 400 9.11 18.39 -13.26
N ASP A 401 7.86 18.81 -13.42
CA ASP A 401 6.72 18.00 -12.96
C ASP A 401 6.45 16.86 -13.96
N GLY A 402 6.01 15.68 -13.48
CA GLY A 402 5.45 14.62 -14.33
C GLY A 402 4.08 15.03 -14.89
N GLY A 403 3.77 14.64 -16.13
CA GLY A 403 2.47 14.93 -16.73
C GLY A 403 1.39 13.95 -16.28
N ASN A 404 0.14 14.39 -16.23
CA ASN A 404 -0.98 13.55 -15.80
C ASN A 404 -1.32 12.51 -16.88
N VAL A 405 -1.70 11.30 -16.48
CA VAL A 405 -2.11 10.22 -17.39
C VAL A 405 -3.57 9.86 -17.14
N ASN A 406 -4.42 10.02 -18.16
CA ASN A 406 -5.87 9.89 -18.04
C ASN A 406 -6.46 8.95 -19.12
N LEU A 407 -7.07 7.85 -18.68
CA LEU A 407 -7.70 6.83 -19.54
C LEU A 407 -9.22 6.81 -19.31
N ILE A 408 -10.00 6.93 -20.39
CA ILE A 408 -11.47 7.01 -20.35
C ILE A 408 -12.07 6.03 -21.35
N GLY A 409 -12.63 4.91 -20.85
CA GLY A 409 -13.19 3.83 -21.65
C GLY A 409 -14.71 3.66 -21.48
N ALA A 410 -15.46 3.64 -22.57
CA ALA A 410 -16.88 3.29 -22.54
C ALA A 410 -17.13 1.77 -22.44
N GLY A 411 -16.15 0.96 -22.85
CA GLY A 411 -16.03 -0.46 -22.54
C GLY A 411 -14.77 -0.73 -21.71
N ASN A 412 -14.31 -1.99 -21.73
CA ASN A 412 -13.16 -2.45 -20.96
C ASN A 412 -11.88 -1.65 -21.25
N ILE A 413 -11.00 -1.58 -20.25
CA ILE A 413 -9.62 -1.06 -20.38
C ILE A 413 -8.67 -2.21 -20.00
N ASP A 414 -7.73 -2.57 -20.87
CA ASP A 414 -6.67 -3.55 -20.61
C ASP A 414 -5.31 -2.94 -21.00
N VAL A 415 -4.46 -2.64 -20.01
CA VAL A 415 -3.17 -1.93 -20.20
C VAL A 415 -2.13 -2.47 -19.23
N GLN A 416 -0.91 -2.83 -19.67
CA GLN A 416 0.05 -3.47 -18.75
C GLN A 416 0.60 -2.49 -17.70
N ASN A 417 1.26 -1.40 -18.08
CA ASN A 417 1.87 -0.46 -17.13
C ASN A 417 1.43 0.99 -17.36
N ILE A 418 1.31 1.78 -16.30
CA ILE A 418 1.02 3.22 -16.39
C ILE A 418 1.89 3.99 -15.38
N PHE A 419 2.72 4.90 -15.86
CA PHE A 419 3.63 5.69 -15.03
C PHE A 419 3.49 7.20 -15.25
N SER A 420 3.51 7.96 -14.15
CA SER A 420 3.71 9.41 -14.15
C SER A 420 4.78 9.77 -13.13
N PHE A 421 5.89 10.41 -13.53
CA PHE A 421 6.99 10.63 -12.57
C PHE A 421 7.90 11.85 -12.78
N SER A 422 8.59 12.21 -11.69
CA SER A 422 9.71 13.15 -11.67
C SER A 422 10.91 12.57 -10.89
N GLU A 423 12.06 12.43 -11.56
CA GLU A 423 13.28 11.87 -10.93
C GLU A 423 14.01 12.87 -10.02
N GLY A 424 13.54 14.12 -9.95
CA GLY A 424 14.26 15.23 -9.33
C GLY A 424 13.39 16.12 -8.45
N ASP A 425 13.46 17.43 -8.68
CA ASP A 425 12.89 18.47 -7.80
C ASP A 425 11.39 18.75 -8.03
N GLY A 426 10.78 18.17 -9.06
CA GLY A 426 9.35 18.35 -9.36
C GLY A 426 8.46 17.26 -8.77
N ASN A 427 7.16 17.44 -8.95
CA ASN A 427 6.09 16.56 -8.46
C ASN A 427 5.75 15.50 -9.52
N ALA A 428 5.09 14.41 -9.15
CA ALA A 428 4.47 13.53 -10.13
C ALA A 428 3.10 14.06 -10.58
N GLY A 429 2.63 13.61 -11.75
CA GLY A 429 1.27 13.86 -12.22
C GLY A 429 0.29 12.81 -11.70
N ASP A 430 -0.99 13.17 -11.63
CA ASP A 430 -2.05 12.23 -11.26
C ASP A 430 -2.24 11.16 -12.36
N VAL A 431 -2.47 9.91 -11.95
CA VAL A 431 -2.91 8.82 -12.83
C VAL A 431 -4.40 8.56 -12.58
N THR A 432 -5.22 8.75 -13.61
CA THR A 432 -6.68 8.53 -13.55
C THR A 432 -7.11 7.53 -14.61
N ILE A 433 -7.91 6.54 -14.21
CA ILE A 433 -8.48 5.52 -15.10
C ILE A 433 -9.97 5.44 -14.80
N THR A 434 -10.82 5.60 -15.82
CA THR A 434 -12.28 5.54 -15.70
C THR A 434 -12.86 4.65 -16.79
N SER A 435 -13.58 3.60 -16.40
CA SER A 435 -14.30 2.71 -17.32
C SER A 435 -15.78 2.60 -16.95
N ASN A 436 -16.65 2.62 -17.95
CA ASN A 436 -18.05 2.19 -17.79
C ASN A 436 -18.20 0.64 -17.81
N SER A 437 -17.11 -0.10 -17.60
CA SER A 437 -17.02 -1.56 -17.61
C SER A 437 -15.81 -2.02 -16.78
N ASP A 438 -15.24 -3.21 -17.08
CA ASP A 438 -14.11 -3.76 -16.32
C ASP A 438 -12.77 -3.08 -16.67
N ILE A 439 -11.92 -2.88 -15.66
CA ILE A 439 -10.53 -2.43 -15.79
C ILE A 439 -9.59 -3.58 -15.43
N ARG A 440 -8.65 -3.88 -16.33
CA ARG A 440 -7.48 -4.71 -16.09
C ARG A 440 -6.22 -3.87 -16.26
N THR A 441 -5.33 -3.86 -15.28
CA THR A 441 -3.97 -3.35 -15.46
C THR A 441 -2.93 -4.17 -14.70
N GLY A 442 -1.66 -3.96 -15.03
CA GLY A 442 -0.52 -4.29 -14.17
C GLY A 442 -0.10 -3.06 -13.36
N THR A 443 1.21 -2.79 -13.34
CA THR A 443 1.80 -1.82 -12.41
C THR A 443 1.42 -0.38 -12.73
N ILE A 444 0.93 0.33 -11.71
CA ILE A 444 0.61 1.75 -11.78
C ILE A 444 1.47 2.51 -10.77
N GLY A 445 2.24 3.48 -11.24
CA GLY A 445 3.08 4.33 -10.38
C GLY A 445 2.88 5.81 -10.66
N SER A 446 2.57 6.59 -9.62
CA SER A 446 2.72 8.05 -9.64
C SER A 446 3.76 8.46 -8.60
N TYR A 447 4.96 8.88 -9.03
CA TYR A 447 6.08 9.02 -8.11
C TYR A 447 7.05 10.17 -8.34
N ALA A 448 7.57 10.74 -7.26
CA ALA A 448 8.53 11.83 -7.28
C ALA A 448 9.75 11.52 -6.41
N ASN A 449 10.93 11.99 -6.80
CA ASN A 449 12.10 11.92 -5.94
C ASN A 449 11.98 12.97 -4.81
N ARG A 450 11.88 14.26 -5.15
CA ARG A 450 11.97 15.36 -4.18
C ARG A 450 10.77 16.31 -4.15
N GLY A 451 9.88 16.28 -5.14
CA GLY A 451 8.54 16.89 -5.06
C GLY A 451 7.50 15.95 -4.44
N GLN A 452 6.21 16.25 -4.59
CA GLN A 452 5.11 15.42 -4.06
C GLN A 452 4.78 14.25 -5.01
N GLY A 453 4.34 13.12 -4.46
CA GLY A 453 3.71 12.04 -5.23
C GLY A 453 2.31 12.45 -5.70
N GLY A 454 1.93 12.04 -6.92
CA GLY A 454 0.63 12.31 -7.52
C GLY A 454 -0.37 11.21 -7.19
N ASN A 455 -1.66 11.50 -7.31
CA ASN A 455 -2.71 10.56 -6.88
C ASN A 455 -2.93 9.48 -7.94
N VAL A 456 -3.28 8.27 -7.50
CA VAL A 456 -3.74 7.18 -8.37
C VAL A 456 -5.23 6.95 -8.12
N SER A 457 -6.05 7.04 -9.16
CA SER A 457 -7.52 6.96 -9.06
C SER A 457 -8.11 6.09 -10.17
N ILE A 458 -8.75 4.98 -9.78
CA ILE A 458 -9.28 3.96 -10.69
C ILE A 458 -10.78 3.77 -10.40
N PHE A 459 -11.62 4.03 -11.41
CA PHE A 459 -13.08 3.98 -11.31
C PHE A 459 -13.68 3.04 -12.36
N ALA A 460 -14.41 2.01 -11.92
CA ALA A 460 -15.03 1.01 -12.81
C ALA A 460 -16.53 0.82 -12.53
N ASP A 461 -17.38 1.00 -13.55
CA ASP A 461 -18.75 0.45 -13.49
C ASP A 461 -18.75 -1.09 -13.55
N GLY A 462 -17.63 -1.74 -13.88
CA GLY A 462 -17.40 -3.19 -13.78
C GLY A 462 -16.56 -3.58 -12.57
N ALA A 463 -15.61 -4.51 -12.77
CA ALA A 463 -14.58 -4.89 -11.81
C ALA A 463 -13.25 -4.14 -12.04
N ILE A 464 -12.35 -4.16 -11.04
CA ILE A 464 -10.95 -3.74 -11.16
C ILE A 464 -10.05 -4.95 -10.87
N ASP A 465 -9.13 -5.26 -11.77
CA ASP A 465 -8.07 -6.25 -11.59
C ASP A 465 -6.70 -5.62 -11.85
N THR A 466 -5.96 -5.34 -10.77
CA THR A 466 -4.56 -4.86 -10.76
C THR A 466 -3.56 -5.95 -10.36
N SER A 467 -4.00 -7.22 -10.26
CA SER A 467 -3.25 -8.33 -9.63
C SER A 467 -1.95 -8.76 -10.33
N ILE A 468 -1.69 -8.30 -11.55
CA ILE A 468 -0.47 -8.67 -12.30
C ILE A 468 0.71 -7.71 -12.06
N GLY A 469 0.51 -6.69 -11.21
CA GLY A 469 1.53 -5.73 -10.81
C GLY A 469 1.24 -5.15 -9.42
N GLU A 470 1.67 -3.92 -9.21
CA GLU A 470 1.55 -3.18 -7.94
C GLU A 470 0.96 -1.77 -8.19
N VAL A 471 0.35 -1.16 -7.18
CA VAL A 471 -0.23 0.19 -7.29
C VAL A 471 0.41 1.12 -6.25
N HIS A 472 1.26 2.06 -6.69
CA HIS A 472 1.95 2.98 -5.77
C HIS A 472 1.68 4.45 -6.10
N SER A 473 1.57 5.25 -5.05
CA SER A 473 1.79 6.69 -5.09
C SER A 473 2.88 7.06 -4.08
N PHE A 474 4.02 7.57 -4.52
CA PHE A 474 5.13 7.81 -3.57
C PHE A 474 5.95 9.07 -3.80
N SER A 475 6.58 9.53 -2.73
CA SER A 475 7.72 10.42 -2.81
C SER A 475 8.83 10.03 -1.84
N LEU A 476 10.08 10.21 -2.28
CA LEU A 476 11.27 9.86 -1.49
C LEU A 476 11.63 10.96 -0.47
N ALA A 477 11.31 12.24 -0.76
CA ALA A 477 11.55 13.36 0.15
C ALA A 477 10.39 14.39 0.27
N GLY A 478 9.28 14.17 -0.45
CA GLY A 478 8.02 14.92 -0.32
C GLY A 478 6.89 14.05 0.22
N GLU A 479 5.67 14.60 0.28
CA GLU A 479 4.47 13.86 0.71
C GLU A 479 4.02 12.84 -0.35
N GLY A 480 3.44 11.72 0.10
CA GLY A 480 2.84 10.70 -0.75
C GLY A 480 1.43 11.08 -1.21
N GLY A 481 1.07 10.75 -2.45
CA GLY A 481 -0.27 10.98 -2.99
C GLY A 481 -1.26 9.89 -2.57
N ASN A 482 -2.55 10.14 -2.79
CA ASN A 482 -3.61 9.21 -2.38
C ASN A 482 -3.82 8.12 -3.43
N VAL A 483 -4.23 6.93 -3.01
CA VAL A 483 -4.62 5.83 -3.90
C VAL A 483 -6.09 5.51 -3.69
N THR A 484 -6.89 5.48 -4.76
CA THR A 484 -8.34 5.22 -4.70
C THR A 484 -8.76 4.25 -5.80
N LEU A 485 -9.31 3.09 -5.42
CA LEU A 485 -9.95 2.14 -6.32
C LEU A 485 -11.44 2.05 -5.95
N SER A 486 -12.33 2.29 -6.91
CA SER A 486 -13.78 2.19 -6.70
C SER A 486 -14.46 1.45 -7.85
N ALA A 487 -15.20 0.38 -7.53
CA ALA A 487 -15.83 -0.52 -8.50
C ALA A 487 -17.31 -0.79 -8.17
N THR A 488 -18.13 -1.19 -9.16
CA THR A 488 -19.47 -1.74 -8.85
C THR A 488 -19.47 -3.26 -8.66
N SER A 489 -18.42 -3.92 -9.16
CA SER A 489 -18.11 -5.34 -8.96
C SER A 489 -16.80 -5.50 -8.15
N ASN A 490 -16.12 -6.64 -8.27
CA ASN A 490 -14.94 -6.96 -7.46
C ASN A 490 -13.78 -5.94 -7.64
N ILE A 491 -12.98 -5.76 -6.59
CA ILE A 491 -11.59 -5.30 -6.67
C ILE A 491 -10.68 -6.49 -6.38
N THR A 492 -9.69 -6.73 -7.24
CA THR A 492 -8.65 -7.75 -7.06
C THR A 492 -7.27 -7.10 -7.28
N THR A 493 -6.39 -7.15 -6.27
CA THR A 493 -5.09 -6.45 -6.29
C THR A 493 -4.04 -7.16 -5.43
N GLY A 494 -2.76 -6.76 -5.59
CA GLY A 494 -1.65 -7.12 -4.71
C GLY A 494 -1.29 -5.98 -3.76
N PHE A 495 -0.05 -5.49 -3.86
CA PHE A 495 0.40 -4.30 -3.13
C PHE A 495 -0.33 -3.03 -3.58
N VAL A 496 -0.80 -2.24 -2.60
CA VAL A 496 -1.34 -0.89 -2.77
C VAL A 496 -0.67 0.00 -1.73
N GLU A 497 0.16 0.95 -2.19
CA GLU A 497 1.06 1.69 -1.31
C GLU A 497 0.97 3.21 -1.50
N SER A 498 1.05 3.94 -0.38
CA SER A 498 1.30 5.37 -0.37
C SER A 498 2.48 5.70 0.54
N TYR A 499 3.59 6.17 -0.04
CA TYR A 499 4.89 6.27 0.64
C TYR A 499 5.42 7.72 0.64
N SER A 500 5.98 8.16 1.78
CA SER A 500 6.46 9.53 2.04
C SER A 500 7.79 9.49 2.80
N GLY A 501 8.89 9.20 2.11
CA GLY A 501 10.20 8.88 2.70
C GLY A 501 10.83 9.99 3.56
N GLY A 502 10.62 11.26 3.18
CA GLY A 502 11.05 12.45 3.94
C GLY A 502 9.98 13.56 3.98
N GLY A 503 8.78 13.27 3.49
CA GLY A 503 7.63 14.19 3.57
C GLY A 503 6.91 14.12 4.90
N THR A 504 6.14 15.17 5.20
CA THR A 504 5.35 15.27 6.43
C THR A 504 4.15 14.33 6.50
N ARG A 505 3.72 13.69 5.39
CA ARG A 505 2.51 12.87 5.33
C ARG A 505 2.56 11.76 4.28
N GLY A 506 2.16 10.56 4.68
CA GLY A 506 1.67 9.53 3.76
C GLY A 506 0.27 9.89 3.23
N GLY A 507 -0.03 9.47 2.01
CA GLY A 507 -1.35 9.63 1.40
C GLY A 507 -2.33 8.55 1.86
N ASN A 508 -3.62 8.81 1.70
CA ASN A 508 -4.67 7.90 2.12
C ASN A 508 -4.90 6.81 1.07
N ILE A 509 -5.27 5.60 1.50
CA ILE A 509 -5.67 4.49 0.63
C ILE A 509 -7.19 4.29 0.79
N THR A 510 -7.92 4.16 -0.32
CA THR A 510 -9.36 3.90 -0.33
C THR A 510 -9.73 2.83 -1.33
N LEU A 511 -10.39 1.76 -0.88
CA LEU A 511 -10.89 0.66 -1.69
C LEU A 511 -12.41 0.55 -1.49
N GLU A 512 -13.21 0.74 -2.53
CA GLU A 512 -14.69 0.71 -2.45
C GLU A 512 -15.30 -0.23 -3.51
N THR A 513 -16.23 -1.09 -3.09
CA THR A 513 -17.06 -1.88 -4.02
C THR A 513 -18.54 -1.68 -3.72
N THR A 514 -19.36 -1.50 -4.77
CA THR A 514 -20.82 -1.46 -4.60
C THR A 514 -21.41 -2.87 -4.41
N ASN A 515 -20.83 -3.88 -5.05
CA ASN A 515 -21.08 -5.32 -4.87
C ASN A 515 -19.81 -6.08 -5.25
N GLY A 516 -19.70 -7.37 -4.90
CA GLY A 516 -18.52 -8.17 -5.20
C GLY A 516 -17.45 -8.08 -4.10
N ASN A 517 -16.39 -8.87 -4.22
CA ASN A 517 -15.35 -8.97 -3.21
C ASN A 517 -14.34 -7.83 -3.33
N ILE A 518 -13.70 -7.48 -2.21
CA ILE A 518 -12.39 -6.83 -2.22
C ILE A 518 -11.39 -7.92 -1.83
N ASP A 519 -10.48 -8.27 -2.73
CA ASP A 519 -9.41 -9.23 -2.47
C ASP A 519 -8.05 -8.59 -2.78
N THR A 520 -7.27 -8.34 -1.74
CA THR A 520 -5.93 -7.74 -1.88
C THR A 520 -4.82 -8.78 -1.70
N THR A 521 -5.16 -10.08 -1.63
CA THR A 521 -4.19 -11.18 -1.47
C THR A 521 -3.65 -11.73 -2.79
N VAL A 522 -4.00 -11.10 -3.92
CA VAL A 522 -3.77 -11.64 -5.27
C VAL A 522 -2.77 -10.75 -6.00
N GLY A 523 -1.49 -11.06 -5.87
CA GLY A 523 -0.42 -10.36 -6.59
C GLY A 523 0.99 -10.81 -6.21
N PRO A 524 2.03 -10.03 -6.57
CA PRO A 524 3.44 -10.36 -6.34
C PRO A 524 3.89 -10.15 -4.88
N LEU A 525 3.18 -10.74 -3.90
CA LEU A 525 3.44 -10.52 -2.47
C LEU A 525 4.71 -11.21 -1.93
N ASP A 526 5.18 -12.26 -2.62
CA ASP A 526 6.37 -13.09 -2.28
C ASP A 526 7.57 -12.77 -3.21
N VAL A 527 7.72 -11.50 -3.62
CA VAL A 527 8.79 -11.08 -4.53
C VAL A 527 9.37 -9.74 -4.08
N SER A 528 10.64 -9.71 -3.67
CA SER A 528 11.35 -8.44 -3.52
C SER A 528 11.58 -7.82 -4.89
N LEU A 529 11.26 -6.53 -5.03
CA LEU A 529 11.46 -5.72 -6.23
C LEU A 529 12.44 -4.57 -5.92
N GLU A 530 13.07 -4.00 -6.94
CA GLU A 530 13.95 -2.85 -6.78
C GLU A 530 13.40 -1.71 -7.63
N LEU A 531 12.87 -0.67 -6.97
CA LEU A 531 12.22 0.47 -7.63
C LEU A 531 13.03 1.74 -7.34
N LEU A 532 13.66 2.31 -8.36
CA LEU A 532 14.57 3.47 -8.27
C LEU A 532 15.75 3.28 -7.28
N GLY A 533 16.23 2.04 -7.12
CA GLY A 533 17.29 1.71 -6.15
C GLY A 533 16.82 1.54 -4.70
N PHE A 534 15.50 1.52 -4.46
CA PHE A 534 14.92 1.14 -3.18
C PHE A 534 14.54 -0.34 -3.22
N PRO A 535 15.08 -1.20 -2.34
CA PRO A 535 14.60 -2.56 -2.19
C PRO A 535 13.20 -2.53 -1.55
N LEU A 536 12.20 -2.86 -2.35
CA LEU A 536 10.86 -3.17 -1.90
C LEU A 536 10.84 -4.65 -1.55
N ASP A 537 10.98 -4.98 -0.27
CA ASP A 537 10.99 -6.38 0.17
C ASP A 537 9.63 -7.08 -0.04
N ALA A 538 9.63 -8.41 0.11
CA ALA A 538 8.40 -9.19 0.19
C ALA A 538 7.54 -8.77 1.40
N GLU A 539 6.27 -9.19 1.41
CA GLU A 539 5.36 -8.87 2.52
C GLU A 539 5.82 -9.48 3.86
N ALA A 540 5.65 -8.73 4.95
CA ALA A 540 5.99 -9.15 6.31
C ALA A 540 5.26 -10.43 6.73
N ASN A 541 6.01 -11.41 7.24
CA ASN A 541 5.45 -12.64 7.78
C ASN A 541 5.38 -12.57 9.32
N ILE A 542 4.16 -12.44 9.86
CA ILE A 542 3.90 -12.29 11.29
C ILE A 542 3.24 -13.57 11.82
N SER A 543 3.94 -14.27 12.72
CA SER A 543 3.48 -15.54 13.31
C SER A 543 2.21 -15.36 14.13
N THR A 544 1.30 -16.34 14.10
CA THR A 544 -0.02 -16.29 14.75
C THR A 544 0.02 -16.23 16.29
N ASP A 545 1.19 -16.46 16.89
CA ASP A 545 1.49 -16.39 18.32
C ASP A 545 2.29 -15.14 18.71
N ALA A 546 2.46 -14.17 17.80
CA ALA A 546 3.27 -12.98 18.04
C ALA A 546 2.65 -12.02 19.08
N ASP A 547 3.47 -11.55 20.03
CA ASP A 547 3.10 -10.48 20.96
C ASP A 547 3.08 -9.13 20.23
N VAL A 548 1.90 -8.70 19.82
CA VAL A 548 1.68 -7.42 19.13
C VAL A 548 1.69 -6.20 20.07
N SER A 549 1.94 -6.39 21.36
CA SER A 549 2.29 -5.31 22.29
C SER A 549 3.80 -5.00 22.30
N SER A 550 4.63 -5.86 21.70
CA SER A 550 6.08 -5.69 21.65
C SER A 550 6.50 -4.66 20.59
N GLU A 551 7.57 -3.91 20.87
CA GLU A 551 8.15 -2.94 19.93
C GLU A 551 8.58 -3.61 18.62
N GLU A 552 9.20 -4.78 18.68
CA GLU A 552 9.68 -5.53 17.51
C GLU A 552 8.56 -5.91 16.53
N VAL A 553 7.42 -6.39 17.05
CA VAL A 553 6.29 -6.79 16.20
C VAL A 553 5.47 -5.56 15.77
N ALA A 554 5.15 -4.64 16.67
CA ALA A 554 4.30 -3.49 16.35
C ALA A 554 4.97 -2.49 15.39
N THR A 555 6.31 -2.41 15.40
CA THR A 555 7.10 -1.55 14.48
C THR A 555 7.63 -2.29 13.26
N ILE A 556 7.23 -3.55 13.00
CA ILE A 556 7.73 -4.36 11.88
C ILE A 556 7.59 -3.66 10.51
N PHE A 557 6.50 -2.91 10.31
CA PHE A 557 6.26 -2.14 9.08
C PHE A 557 7.12 -0.88 8.94
N GLY A 558 7.93 -0.55 9.94
CA GLY A 558 9.05 0.39 9.83
C GLY A 558 10.25 -0.15 9.04
N GLN A 559 10.25 -1.45 8.71
CA GLN A 559 11.34 -2.14 8.00
C GLN A 559 10.86 -3.12 6.92
N GLN A 560 9.67 -3.71 7.05
CA GLN A 560 9.08 -4.66 6.09
C GLN A 560 7.78 -4.09 5.48
N ARG A 561 7.31 -4.63 4.36
CA ARG A 561 6.09 -4.13 3.69
C ARG A 561 4.82 -4.81 4.16
N ALA A 562 3.72 -4.05 4.18
CA ALA A 562 2.34 -4.56 4.26
C ALA A 562 1.71 -4.52 2.86
N ASN A 563 0.76 -5.40 2.52
CA ASN A 563 0.13 -5.31 1.21
C ASN A 563 -0.74 -4.06 1.02
N LEU A 564 -1.34 -3.52 2.09
CA LEU A 564 -1.96 -2.20 2.10
C LEU A 564 -1.18 -1.27 3.05
N ASN A 565 -0.31 -0.42 2.50
CA ASN A 565 0.70 0.31 3.28
C ASN A 565 0.63 1.83 3.06
N SER A 566 0.31 2.60 4.10
CA SER A 566 0.49 4.05 4.11
C SER A 566 1.62 4.43 5.06
N TYR A 567 2.73 4.92 4.52
CA TYR A 567 4.05 4.89 5.18
C TYR A 567 4.76 6.26 5.17
N ALA A 568 5.08 6.79 6.36
CA ALA A 568 5.68 8.11 6.54
C ALA A 568 6.77 8.14 7.65
N PRO A 569 7.98 7.62 7.41
CA PRO A 569 9.04 7.47 8.41
C PRO A 569 9.68 8.78 8.90
N GLU A 570 9.27 9.94 8.40
CA GLU A 570 9.58 11.26 8.96
C GLU A 570 8.33 12.13 9.24
N GLY A 571 7.12 11.55 9.17
CA GLY A 571 5.86 12.30 9.24
C GLY A 571 4.66 11.49 9.75
N THR A 572 3.46 11.86 9.28
CA THR A 572 2.18 11.23 9.68
C THR A 572 1.73 10.17 8.68
N GLY A 573 1.40 8.96 9.15
CA GLY A 573 0.79 7.91 8.33
C GLY A 573 -0.59 8.32 7.78
N GLY A 574 -0.93 7.91 6.55
CA GLY A 574 -2.23 8.20 5.93
C GLY A 574 -3.32 7.20 6.35
N ASN A 575 -4.58 7.61 6.24
CA ASN A 575 -5.70 6.76 6.64
C ASN A 575 -5.97 5.67 5.58
N ILE A 576 -6.47 4.52 6.02
CA ILE A 576 -6.88 3.43 5.14
C ILE A 576 -8.38 3.19 5.31
N LEU A 577 -9.12 3.19 4.21
CA LEU A 577 -10.56 3.01 4.15
C LEU A 577 -10.94 1.88 3.18
N ILE A 578 -11.66 0.88 3.67
CA ILE A 578 -12.13 -0.25 2.86
C ILE A 578 -13.64 -0.39 3.04
N ILE A 579 -14.40 -0.29 1.95
CA ILE A 579 -15.87 -0.35 1.96
C ILE A 579 -16.36 -1.41 0.96
N GLN A 580 -17.00 -2.46 1.48
CA GLN A 580 -17.84 -3.37 0.71
C GLN A 580 -19.30 -2.96 0.97
N GLY A 581 -19.94 -2.37 -0.05
CA GLY A 581 -21.22 -1.69 0.05
C GLY A 581 -22.46 -2.56 -0.20
N GLY A 582 -22.29 -3.80 -0.66
CA GLY A 582 -23.36 -4.68 -1.14
C GLY A 582 -23.20 -6.10 -0.60
N GLN A 583 -23.10 -7.09 -1.49
CA GLN A 583 -22.77 -8.48 -1.17
C GLN A 583 -21.37 -8.83 -1.65
N GLY A 584 -20.51 -9.33 -0.74
CA GLY A 584 -19.14 -9.75 -1.03
C GLY A 584 -18.27 -9.87 0.23
N ASN A 585 -17.17 -10.61 0.14
CA ASN A 585 -16.18 -10.67 1.23
C ASN A 585 -15.14 -9.55 1.07
N ILE A 586 -14.58 -9.09 2.19
CA ILE A 586 -13.28 -8.42 2.21
C ILE A 586 -12.24 -9.48 2.58
N THR A 587 -11.18 -9.60 1.79
CA THR A 587 -10.04 -10.48 2.03
C THR A 587 -8.77 -9.67 1.79
N THR A 588 -7.88 -9.64 2.79
CA THR A 588 -6.69 -8.79 2.80
C THR A 588 -5.53 -9.55 3.45
N SER A 589 -4.30 -9.21 3.08
CA SER A 589 -3.11 -9.70 3.80
C SER A 589 -2.83 -8.74 4.95
N ASN A 590 -1.68 -8.05 5.01
CA ASN A 590 -1.40 -7.08 6.07
C ASN A 590 -1.81 -5.64 5.68
N ILE A 591 -2.34 -4.92 6.68
CA ILE A 591 -2.72 -3.52 6.59
C ILE A 591 -1.87 -2.72 7.58
N SER A 592 -1.20 -1.68 7.09
CA SER A 592 -0.37 -0.79 7.91
C SER A 592 -0.64 0.68 7.61
N SER A 593 -0.93 1.46 8.64
CA SER A 593 -0.66 2.89 8.63
C SER A 593 0.51 3.18 9.58
N PHE A 594 1.68 3.45 9.01
CA PHE A 594 2.91 3.70 9.74
C PHE A 594 3.33 5.15 9.58
N GLY A 595 3.63 5.81 10.70
CA GLY A 595 4.25 7.13 10.69
C GLY A 595 5.23 7.30 11.84
N ARG A 596 6.16 8.23 11.68
CA ARG A 596 7.08 8.57 12.78
C ARG A 596 6.41 9.46 13.81
N GLU A 597 5.75 10.52 13.36
CA GLU A 597 5.13 11.50 14.25
C GLU A 597 3.75 10.98 14.71
N ASP A 598 2.81 10.79 13.79
CA ASP A 598 1.48 10.22 14.07
C ASP A 598 1.15 9.11 13.05
N SER A 599 0.13 8.31 13.30
CA SER A 599 -0.38 7.31 12.35
C SER A 599 -1.84 7.56 11.95
N GLY A 600 -2.23 7.00 10.81
CA GLY A 600 -3.57 7.17 10.25
C GLY A 600 -4.54 6.09 10.73
N SER A 601 -5.82 6.43 10.78
CA SER A 601 -6.87 5.49 11.19
C SER A 601 -7.17 4.47 10.09
N VAL A 602 -7.46 3.22 10.49
CA VAL A 602 -7.87 2.15 9.58
C VAL A 602 -9.36 1.85 9.79
N ASN A 603 -10.14 1.94 8.72
CA ASN A 603 -11.60 1.79 8.75
C ASN A 603 -12.05 0.75 7.72
N ILE A 604 -12.67 -0.34 8.16
CA ILE A 604 -13.12 -1.44 7.29
C ILE A 604 -14.61 -1.69 7.53
N ILE A 605 -15.42 -1.61 6.48
CA ILE A 605 -16.89 -1.77 6.53
C ILE A 605 -17.31 -2.79 5.49
N ASN A 606 -17.93 -3.91 5.90
CA ASN A 606 -18.56 -4.87 4.99
C ASN A 606 -20.08 -4.97 5.25
N ASN A 607 -20.90 -4.74 4.22
CA ASN A 607 -22.35 -4.77 4.35
C ASN A 607 -22.96 -6.19 4.31
N ASP A 608 -22.47 -7.14 3.51
CA ASP A 608 -22.96 -8.54 3.47
C ASP A 608 -21.86 -9.51 3.03
N GLY A 609 -21.09 -9.97 4.01
CA GLY A 609 -20.03 -10.97 3.86
C GLY A 609 -19.03 -10.94 5.00
N ASN A 610 -18.03 -11.83 4.95
CA ASN A 610 -16.98 -11.89 5.96
C ASN A 610 -15.90 -10.83 5.72
N ILE A 611 -15.17 -10.48 6.77
CA ILE A 611 -13.88 -9.79 6.69
C ILE A 611 -12.80 -10.79 7.10
N ASN A 612 -11.81 -11.00 6.23
CA ASN A 612 -10.66 -11.86 6.46
C ASN A 612 -9.39 -11.02 6.28
N THR A 613 -8.53 -10.96 7.29
CA THR A 613 -7.32 -10.12 7.28
C THR A 613 -6.14 -10.85 7.92
N GLY A 614 -4.92 -10.57 7.45
CA GLY A 614 -3.68 -10.78 8.19
C GLY A 614 -3.64 -9.86 9.40
N VAL A 615 -2.67 -8.94 9.49
CA VAL A 615 -2.66 -7.94 10.58
C VAL A 615 -3.27 -6.59 10.18
N ILE A 616 -3.74 -5.84 11.17
CA ILE A 616 -4.14 -4.44 11.04
C ILE A 616 -3.37 -3.61 12.07
N PHE A 617 -2.30 -2.93 11.64
CA PHE A 617 -1.47 -2.09 12.52
C PHE A 617 -1.64 -0.59 12.19
N SER A 618 -1.76 0.22 13.23
CA SER A 618 -1.65 1.69 13.16
C SER A 618 -0.59 2.16 14.15
N THR A 619 0.60 2.47 13.62
CA THR A 619 1.85 2.57 14.40
C THR A 619 2.47 3.94 14.24
N ALA A 620 2.55 4.69 15.35
CA ALA A 620 3.39 5.86 15.50
C ALA A 620 4.72 5.50 16.19
N ILE A 621 5.77 6.32 16.01
CA ILE A 621 7.02 6.19 16.78
C ILE A 621 7.08 7.22 17.92
N ASN A 622 6.56 8.44 17.73
CA ASN A 622 6.66 9.56 18.67
C ASN A 622 5.32 10.04 19.27
N GLY A 623 4.23 10.01 18.48
CA GLY A 623 2.94 10.65 18.79
C GLY A 623 1.77 9.67 18.86
N ALA A 624 0.70 9.89 18.08
CA ALA A 624 -0.56 9.16 18.23
C ALA A 624 -0.71 7.93 17.30
N GLY A 625 -1.09 6.80 17.90
CA GLY A 625 -1.70 5.66 17.24
C GLY A 625 -3.06 6.05 16.62
N GLY A 626 -3.29 5.70 15.36
CA GLY A 626 -4.57 5.91 14.69
C GLY A 626 -5.64 4.93 15.17
N GLN A 627 -6.90 5.33 15.09
CA GLN A 627 -8.03 4.49 15.51
C GLN A 627 -8.26 3.36 14.49
N ILE A 628 -8.55 2.14 14.97
CA ILE A 628 -8.92 0.99 14.12
C ILE A 628 -10.40 0.69 14.33
N SER A 629 -11.19 0.74 13.26
CA SER A 629 -12.60 0.34 13.27
C SER A 629 -12.90 -0.69 12.19
N VAL A 630 -13.49 -1.82 12.58
CA VAL A 630 -13.86 -2.92 11.67
C VAL A 630 -15.32 -3.30 11.93
N LYS A 631 -16.13 -3.36 10.87
CA LYS A 631 -17.56 -3.59 10.98
C LYS A 631 -18.11 -4.53 9.91
N THR A 632 -18.93 -5.51 10.30
CA THR A 632 -19.81 -6.24 9.38
C THR A 632 -21.28 -5.94 9.63
N THR A 633 -22.11 -6.11 8.60
CA THR A 633 -23.56 -6.32 8.78
C THR A 633 -24.03 -7.61 8.09
N ASN A 634 -25.30 -7.97 8.30
CA ASN A 634 -25.97 -9.14 7.69
C ASN A 634 -25.34 -10.53 7.97
N ASN A 635 -24.82 -10.73 9.20
CA ASN A 635 -24.22 -11.97 9.71
C ASN A 635 -22.81 -12.28 9.17
N GLY A 636 -22.06 -11.26 8.76
CA GLY A 636 -20.66 -11.40 8.40
C GLY A 636 -19.76 -11.68 9.60
N ASN A 637 -18.88 -12.67 9.50
CA ASN A 637 -17.86 -12.96 10.52
C ASN A 637 -16.64 -12.03 10.36
N LEU A 638 -15.93 -11.80 11.47
CA LEU A 638 -14.57 -11.23 11.47
C LEU A 638 -13.56 -12.36 11.69
N ASN A 639 -12.55 -12.47 10.82
CA ASN A 639 -11.42 -13.38 10.99
C ASN A 639 -10.13 -12.58 10.73
N ILE A 640 -9.39 -12.22 11.78
CA ILE A 640 -8.22 -11.34 11.69
C ILE A 640 -7.04 -12.02 12.40
N ASN A 641 -5.81 -11.94 11.88
CA ASN A 641 -4.66 -12.49 12.61
C ASN A 641 -4.38 -11.64 13.86
N HIS A 642 -3.95 -10.39 13.68
CA HIS A 642 -3.67 -9.50 14.82
C HIS A 642 -4.11 -8.06 14.55
N ILE A 643 -4.36 -7.31 15.62
CA ILE A 643 -4.69 -5.89 15.57
C ILE A 643 -3.83 -5.15 16.58
N ALA A 644 -3.16 -4.07 16.17
CA ALA A 644 -2.38 -3.25 17.07
C ALA A 644 -2.51 -1.77 16.74
N THR A 645 -2.68 -0.94 17.77
CA THR A 645 -2.37 0.48 17.70
C THR A 645 -1.21 0.76 18.64
N TYR A 646 -0.18 1.46 18.17
CA TYR A 646 1.10 1.52 18.88
C TYR A 646 1.72 2.92 18.87
N SER A 647 2.36 3.31 19.97
CA SER A 647 3.32 4.42 20.01
C SER A 647 4.45 4.19 21.02
N SER A 648 5.70 4.32 20.56
CA SER A 648 6.91 4.23 21.41
C SER A 648 7.33 5.55 22.07
N GLY A 649 6.62 6.66 21.83
CA GLY A 649 7.02 7.97 22.32
C GLY A 649 6.62 8.23 23.79
N GLU A 650 7.47 8.92 24.57
CA GLU A 650 7.26 9.25 26.00
C GLU A 650 5.93 9.97 26.31
N THR A 651 5.31 10.61 25.31
CA THR A 651 3.98 11.24 25.41
C THR A 651 3.01 10.74 24.33
N GLY A 652 3.36 9.63 23.68
CA GLY A 652 2.56 9.00 22.65
C GLY A 652 1.35 8.29 23.23
N THR A 653 0.34 8.05 22.40
CA THR A 653 -0.94 7.46 22.84
C THR A 653 -1.40 6.41 21.84
N GLY A 654 -1.70 5.19 22.30
CA GLY A 654 -2.35 4.16 21.47
C GLY A 654 -3.74 4.61 21.00
N GLY A 655 -4.16 4.16 19.82
CA GLY A 655 -5.50 4.44 19.29
C GLY A 655 -6.56 3.50 19.84
N ASP A 656 -7.83 3.86 19.71
CA ASP A 656 -8.92 2.94 20.07
C ASP A 656 -9.08 1.82 19.02
N ILE A 657 -9.57 0.67 19.45
CA ILE A 657 -9.88 -0.48 18.59
C ILE A 657 -11.38 -0.80 18.78
N SER A 658 -12.16 -0.73 17.71
CA SER A 658 -13.62 -0.92 17.76
C SER A 658 -14.12 -1.89 16.68
N LEU A 659 -14.54 -3.08 17.12
CA LEU A 659 -14.86 -4.23 16.26
C LEU A 659 -16.35 -4.61 16.44
N ASP A 660 -17.16 -4.35 15.41
CA ASP A 660 -18.62 -4.49 15.41
C ASP A 660 -19.03 -5.60 14.43
N ALA A 661 -19.13 -6.83 14.95
CA ALA A 661 -19.44 -8.01 14.15
C ALA A 661 -20.92 -8.38 14.24
N SER A 662 -21.53 -8.60 13.08
CA SER A 662 -22.86 -9.19 13.01
C SER A 662 -22.85 -10.72 13.14
N GLY A 663 -21.75 -11.39 12.78
CA GLY A 663 -21.49 -12.82 13.00
C GLY A 663 -20.40 -13.06 14.06
N THR A 664 -19.78 -14.24 14.03
CA THR A 664 -18.69 -14.64 14.94
C THR A 664 -17.44 -13.77 14.75
N VAL A 665 -16.71 -13.51 15.83
CA VAL A 665 -15.37 -12.89 15.80
C VAL A 665 -14.30 -13.94 16.10
N ASN A 666 -13.23 -13.97 15.31
CA ASN A 666 -12.02 -14.75 15.55
C ASN A 666 -10.81 -13.84 15.35
N ILE A 667 -10.01 -13.63 16.41
CA ILE A 667 -8.77 -12.83 16.37
C ILE A 667 -7.68 -13.56 17.16
N ASN A 668 -6.41 -13.51 16.76
CA ASN A 668 -5.33 -14.02 17.63
C ASN A 668 -4.99 -12.99 18.70
N ASN A 669 -4.25 -11.90 18.42
CA ASN A 669 -3.89 -10.93 19.48
C ASN A 669 -4.33 -9.49 19.15
N VAL A 670 -4.71 -8.74 20.20
CA VAL A 670 -5.17 -7.35 20.13
C VAL A 670 -4.39 -6.50 21.13
N ALA A 671 -3.81 -5.38 20.70
CA ALA A 671 -3.11 -4.45 21.60
C ALA A 671 -3.39 -2.98 21.29
N SER A 672 -3.67 -2.17 22.32
CA SER A 672 -3.47 -0.72 22.28
C SER A 672 -2.33 -0.35 23.23
N PHE A 673 -1.25 0.21 22.69
CA PHE A 673 -0.06 0.60 23.45
C PHE A 673 0.35 2.04 23.15
N GLY A 674 0.70 2.78 24.19
CA GLY A 674 1.39 4.07 24.07
C GLY A 674 1.95 4.50 25.41
N ASP A 675 3.21 4.93 25.48
CA ASP A 675 3.86 5.16 26.77
C ASP A 675 3.15 6.23 27.63
N GLY A 676 2.63 7.27 27.00
CA GLY A 676 1.80 8.30 27.64
C GLY A 676 0.30 7.98 27.74
N GLY A 677 -0.18 6.90 27.15
CA GLY A 677 -1.59 6.46 27.22
C GLY A 677 -1.96 5.39 26.18
N SER A 678 -3.06 4.67 26.37
CA SER A 678 -3.65 3.81 25.32
C SER A 678 -5.11 4.14 25.06
N GLY A 679 -5.63 3.68 23.93
CA GLY A 679 -7.05 3.78 23.58
C GLY A 679 -7.87 2.61 24.12
N ASP A 680 -9.19 2.72 24.01
CA ASP A 680 -10.13 1.67 24.45
C ASP A 680 -10.21 0.52 23.43
N VAL A 681 -10.38 -0.71 23.89
CA VAL A 681 -10.62 -1.91 23.06
C VAL A 681 -12.07 -2.37 23.25
N ASN A 682 -12.86 -2.30 22.18
CA ASN A 682 -14.29 -2.63 22.19
C ASN A 682 -14.58 -3.71 21.13
N ILE A 683 -14.98 -4.91 21.55
CA ILE A 683 -15.25 -6.05 20.65
C ILE A 683 -16.65 -6.60 20.92
N GLN A 684 -17.53 -6.59 19.91
CA GLN A 684 -18.91 -7.05 20.05
C GLN A 684 -19.35 -8.01 18.93
N SER A 685 -20.15 -9.03 19.29
CA SER A 685 -20.90 -9.86 18.34
C SER A 685 -22.40 -9.78 18.55
N LEU A 686 -23.15 -9.45 17.49
CA LEU A 686 -24.61 -9.34 17.52
C LEU A 686 -25.33 -10.70 17.41
N SER A 687 -24.65 -11.78 16.98
CA SER A 687 -25.31 -13.09 16.80
C SER A 687 -24.44 -14.35 16.98
N GLY A 688 -23.13 -14.22 17.21
CA GLY A 688 -22.22 -15.35 17.41
C GLY A 688 -21.32 -15.20 18.63
N SER A 689 -20.35 -16.10 18.74
CA SER A 689 -19.30 -16.09 19.76
C SER A 689 -18.22 -15.04 19.49
N LEU A 690 -17.47 -14.67 20.54
CA LEU A 690 -16.16 -14.03 20.44
C LEU A 690 -15.08 -15.07 20.74
N ASN A 691 -14.11 -15.25 19.84
CA ASN A 691 -12.91 -16.03 20.09
C ASN A 691 -11.68 -15.12 19.92
N THR A 692 -10.92 -14.93 20.98
CA THR A 692 -9.68 -14.12 21.00
C THR A 692 -8.53 -14.89 21.66
N GLY A 693 -7.30 -14.56 21.28
CA GLY A 693 -6.13 -14.77 22.13
C GLY A 693 -5.98 -13.58 23.09
N THR A 694 -4.76 -13.06 23.25
CA THR A 694 -4.44 -12.07 24.28
C THR A 694 -4.93 -10.66 23.88
N ILE A 695 -5.52 -9.95 24.84
CA ILE A 695 -5.99 -8.56 24.68
C ILE A 695 -5.28 -7.66 25.70
N GLN A 696 -4.61 -6.61 25.23
CA GLN A 696 -3.87 -5.68 26.09
C GLN A 696 -4.21 -4.22 25.82
N THR A 697 -4.43 -3.45 26.88
CA THR A 697 -4.32 -1.98 26.89
C THR A 697 -3.19 -1.61 27.85
N ARG A 698 -2.11 -0.99 27.36
CA ARG A 698 -0.90 -0.75 28.18
C ARG A 698 -0.26 0.62 27.97
N ALA A 699 -0.05 1.34 29.08
CA ALA A 699 0.47 2.71 29.11
C ALA A 699 1.44 2.95 30.30
N PRO A 700 2.71 2.50 30.23
CA PRO A 700 3.60 2.45 31.39
C PRO A 700 3.84 3.79 32.11
N ASN A 701 3.91 4.92 31.40
CA ASN A 701 4.02 6.26 31.99
C ASN A 701 2.70 7.06 31.91
N GLY A 702 1.59 6.41 31.54
CA GLY A 702 0.35 7.02 31.08
C GLY A 702 -0.92 6.53 31.78
N SER A 703 -2.06 6.69 31.10
CA SER A 703 -3.35 6.11 31.49
C SER A 703 -3.77 5.06 30.47
N SER A 704 -4.11 3.85 30.94
CA SER A 704 -4.58 2.79 30.06
C SER A 704 -6.07 2.93 29.72
N GLY A 705 -6.44 2.43 28.54
CA GLY A 705 -7.82 2.32 28.06
C GLY A 705 -8.54 1.10 28.60
N ASN A 706 -9.86 1.10 28.46
CA ASN A 706 -10.76 0.05 28.91
C ASN A 706 -10.83 -1.10 27.90
N ILE A 707 -11.19 -2.29 28.35
CA ILE A 707 -11.45 -3.45 27.49
C ILE A 707 -12.90 -3.91 27.71
N THR A 708 -13.71 -3.88 26.65
CA THR A 708 -15.11 -4.32 26.65
C THR A 708 -15.34 -5.42 25.62
N LEU A 709 -15.78 -6.60 26.06
CA LEU A 709 -16.13 -7.76 25.24
C LEU A 709 -17.63 -8.07 25.42
N ASN A 710 -18.40 -8.20 24.34
CA ASN A 710 -19.86 -8.35 24.44
C ASN A 710 -20.48 -9.28 23.39
N THR A 711 -21.39 -10.17 23.82
CA THR A 711 -22.27 -10.93 22.92
C THR A 711 -23.75 -10.72 23.24
N PHE A 712 -24.55 -10.52 22.19
CA PHE A 712 -26.00 -10.30 22.28
C PHE A 712 -26.83 -11.50 21.78
N SER A 713 -26.27 -12.72 21.83
CA SER A 713 -26.82 -13.92 21.20
C SER A 713 -27.09 -15.04 22.18
N THR A 714 -28.20 -15.77 21.99
CA THR A 714 -28.64 -16.89 22.86
C THR A 714 -27.81 -18.18 22.76
N GLN A 715 -26.60 -18.08 22.19
CA GLN A 715 -25.56 -19.10 22.00
C GLN A 715 -24.17 -18.42 21.81
N GLY A 716 -23.98 -17.22 22.38
CA GLY A 716 -22.84 -16.35 22.11
C GLY A 716 -21.75 -16.46 23.16
N ASP A 717 -21.01 -17.56 23.18
CA ASP A 717 -19.90 -17.71 24.13
C ASP A 717 -18.78 -16.68 23.91
N ILE A 718 -18.06 -16.31 24.97
CA ILE A 718 -16.82 -15.53 24.88
C ILE A 718 -15.66 -16.42 25.33
N GLN A 719 -14.69 -16.63 24.45
CA GLN A 719 -13.46 -17.39 24.73
C GLN A 719 -12.27 -16.48 24.45
N THR A 720 -11.46 -16.18 25.47
CA THR A 720 -10.28 -15.31 25.34
C THR A 720 -9.07 -15.89 26.06
N ALA A 721 -7.85 -15.56 25.61
CA ALA A 721 -6.66 -15.67 26.46
C ALA A 721 -6.59 -14.45 27.40
N ASN A 722 -5.43 -14.20 28.02
CA ASN A 722 -5.26 -13.15 29.03
C ASN A 722 -5.78 -11.78 28.58
N VAL A 723 -6.43 -11.06 29.49
CA VAL A 723 -6.97 -9.71 29.28
C VAL A 723 -6.38 -8.76 30.32
N THR A 724 -5.54 -7.83 29.88
CA THR A 724 -4.78 -6.93 30.76
C THR A 724 -5.02 -5.47 30.42
N THR A 725 -5.44 -4.66 31.40
CA THR A 725 -5.23 -3.22 31.39
C THR A 725 -4.13 -2.83 32.39
N GLN A 726 -3.15 -2.05 31.96
CA GLN A 726 -2.01 -1.67 32.81
C GLN A 726 -1.54 -0.24 32.51
N GLY A 727 -1.49 0.65 33.50
CA GLY A 727 -1.03 2.02 33.27
C GLY A 727 -0.45 2.72 34.50
N GLY A 728 0.65 3.45 34.33
CA GLY A 728 1.40 4.04 35.45
C GLY A 728 0.61 5.04 36.30
N ASN A 729 -0.32 5.79 35.69
CA ASN A 729 -1.18 6.77 36.38
C ASN A 729 -2.63 6.26 36.57
N SER A 730 -3.11 5.35 35.72
CA SER A 730 -4.39 4.67 35.87
C SER A 730 -4.52 3.49 34.90
N ALA A 731 -5.28 2.47 35.30
CA ALA A 731 -5.73 1.38 34.45
C ALA A 731 -7.19 1.61 33.98
N GLY A 732 -7.62 0.87 32.96
CA GLY A 732 -9.01 0.85 32.48
C GLY A 732 -9.83 -0.28 33.12
N THR A 733 -11.14 -0.31 32.89
CA THR A 733 -11.99 -1.44 33.32
C THR A 733 -11.88 -2.61 32.35
N VAL A 734 -12.08 -3.84 32.86
CA VAL A 734 -12.35 -5.04 32.05
C VAL A 734 -13.83 -5.38 32.21
N GLU A 735 -14.62 -5.27 31.15
CA GLU A 735 -16.05 -5.59 31.11
C GLU A 735 -16.29 -6.73 30.09
N ILE A 736 -16.74 -7.90 30.56
CA ILE A 736 -16.98 -9.08 29.71
C ILE A 736 -18.41 -9.58 29.90
N ILE A 737 -19.24 -9.47 28.86
CA ILE A 737 -20.69 -9.74 28.93
C ILE A 737 -21.11 -10.76 27.88
N ALA A 738 -21.37 -12.01 28.30
CA ALA A 738 -21.97 -13.07 27.51
C ALA A 738 -23.43 -13.31 27.93
N ALA A 739 -24.32 -12.37 27.59
CA ALA A 739 -25.64 -12.21 28.26
C ALA A 739 -26.58 -13.43 28.22
N ASP A 740 -26.40 -14.35 27.26
CA ASP A 740 -27.15 -15.61 27.13
C ASP A 740 -26.19 -16.78 26.74
N GLY A 741 -24.94 -16.76 27.23
CA GLY A 741 -23.91 -17.79 26.96
C GLY A 741 -22.84 -17.86 28.06
N SER A 742 -21.77 -18.65 27.85
CA SER A 742 -20.67 -18.77 28.82
C SER A 742 -19.49 -17.84 28.53
N VAL A 743 -18.69 -17.57 29.57
CA VAL A 743 -17.39 -16.88 29.48
C VAL A 743 -16.27 -17.85 29.85
N THR A 744 -15.22 -17.93 29.03
CA THR A 744 -13.98 -18.65 29.31
C THR A 744 -12.78 -17.74 29.08
N THR A 745 -11.93 -17.54 30.09
CA THR A 745 -10.73 -16.69 30.01
C THR A 745 -9.50 -17.39 30.60
N GLU A 746 -8.30 -16.96 30.19
CA GLU A 746 -7.11 -17.10 31.05
C GLU A 746 -7.14 -15.98 32.14
N ASP A 747 -6.01 -15.38 32.49
CA ASP A 747 -5.94 -14.40 33.60
C ASP A 747 -6.54 -13.04 33.20
N LEU A 748 -7.13 -12.34 34.18
CA LEU A 748 -7.73 -11.01 34.03
C LEU A 748 -7.00 -10.00 34.94
N GLU A 749 -6.41 -8.96 34.36
CA GLU A 749 -5.57 -7.99 35.06
C GLU A 749 -6.02 -6.54 34.83
N SER A 750 -6.04 -5.74 35.90
CA SER A 750 -6.21 -4.29 35.88
C SER A 750 -5.27 -3.65 36.91
N THR A 751 -4.14 -3.09 36.48
CA THR A 751 -3.04 -2.67 37.38
C THR A 751 -2.56 -1.23 37.17
N SER A 752 -2.34 -0.51 38.28
CA SER A 752 -2.01 0.93 38.26
C SER A 752 -0.99 1.33 39.34
N GLU A 753 0.21 1.75 38.92
CA GLU A 753 1.33 2.05 39.83
C GLU A 753 1.12 3.27 40.76
N SER A 754 0.30 4.25 40.36
CA SER A 754 0.19 5.53 41.10
C SER A 754 -1.17 6.24 41.08
N GLY A 755 -2.20 5.64 40.47
CA GLY A 755 -3.59 6.09 40.58
C GLY A 755 -4.59 4.93 40.52
N SER A 756 -5.76 5.15 39.92
CA SER A 756 -6.85 4.14 39.92
C SER A 756 -6.63 3.04 38.89
N ALA A 757 -6.70 1.79 39.31
CA ALA A 757 -7.10 0.72 38.40
C ALA A 757 -8.60 0.85 38.08
N GLY A 758 -9.06 0.18 37.01
CA GLY A 758 -10.48 -0.08 36.77
C GLY A 758 -10.89 -1.43 37.36
N GLY A 759 -12.18 -1.63 37.60
CA GLY A 759 -12.71 -2.93 38.02
C GLY A 759 -12.68 -4.00 36.93
N ILE A 760 -12.77 -5.26 37.35
CA ILE A 760 -13.09 -6.42 36.50
C ILE A 760 -14.56 -6.78 36.76
N ASP A 761 -15.38 -6.81 35.71
CA ASP A 761 -16.79 -7.23 35.76
C ASP A 761 -17.08 -8.26 34.65
N VAL A 762 -17.50 -9.45 35.05
CA VAL A 762 -17.78 -10.58 34.15
C VAL A 762 -19.23 -11.06 34.36
N GLN A 763 -20.03 -11.04 33.30
CA GLN A 763 -21.44 -11.42 33.33
C GLN A 763 -21.73 -12.51 32.30
N ALA A 764 -22.26 -13.65 32.74
CA ALA A 764 -22.59 -14.80 31.89
C ALA A 764 -24.05 -15.27 32.08
N GLY A 765 -24.72 -15.60 30.97
CA GLY A 765 -26.05 -16.21 30.98
C GLY A 765 -26.02 -17.71 31.34
N GLU A 766 -24.91 -18.39 31.02
CA GLU A 766 -24.58 -19.74 31.48
C GLU A 766 -23.40 -19.67 32.46
N ASP A 767 -22.24 -20.27 32.18
CA ASP A 767 -21.14 -20.46 33.14
C ASP A 767 -19.99 -19.44 32.99
N ILE A 768 -19.20 -19.22 34.05
CA ILE A 768 -17.92 -18.47 34.03
C ILE A 768 -16.77 -19.42 34.38
N GLU A 769 -15.72 -19.45 33.55
CA GLU A 769 -14.43 -20.11 33.82
C GLU A 769 -13.28 -19.12 33.55
N THR A 770 -12.53 -18.69 34.56
CA THR A 770 -11.37 -17.78 34.40
C THR A 770 -10.10 -18.32 35.04
N GLY A 771 -8.95 -17.79 34.61
CA GLY A 771 -7.71 -17.82 35.38
C GLY A 771 -7.76 -16.93 36.63
N ASP A 772 -6.60 -16.44 37.06
CA ASP A 772 -6.48 -15.52 38.20
C ASP A 772 -7.06 -14.14 37.83
N GLN A 773 -7.67 -13.46 38.82
CA GLN A 773 -8.30 -12.15 38.64
C GLN A 773 -7.63 -11.12 39.57
N THR A 774 -6.97 -10.10 39.02
CA THR A 774 -6.19 -9.11 39.78
C THR A 774 -6.59 -7.67 39.46
N VAL A 775 -6.99 -6.92 40.48
CA VAL A 775 -7.16 -5.46 40.44
C VAL A 775 -6.23 -4.83 41.48
N ASP A 776 -5.11 -4.25 41.04
CA ASP A 776 -4.15 -3.56 41.92
C ASP A 776 -4.14 -2.05 41.62
N SER A 777 -4.65 -1.27 42.58
CA SER A 777 -4.90 0.16 42.48
C SER A 777 -4.05 0.91 43.48
N ALA A 778 -3.49 2.07 43.14
CA ALA A 778 -2.90 2.93 44.17
C ALA A 778 -3.99 3.80 44.84
N THR A 779 -4.98 4.27 44.08
CA THR A 779 -6.05 5.14 44.61
C THR A 779 -7.36 5.00 43.83
N GLY A 780 -8.48 4.82 44.51
CA GLY A 780 -9.77 4.46 43.93
C GLY A 780 -10.14 3.01 44.27
N ASP A 781 -11.42 2.69 44.13
CA ASP A 781 -11.98 1.40 44.51
C ASP A 781 -11.39 0.27 43.64
N ALA A 782 -11.05 -0.86 44.26
CA ALA A 782 -10.57 -2.06 43.58
C ALA A 782 -11.67 -3.12 43.61
N SER A 783 -12.30 -3.42 42.48
CA SER A 783 -13.50 -4.26 42.42
C SER A 783 -13.38 -5.41 41.42
N ILE A 784 -13.59 -6.64 41.90
CA ILE A 784 -13.80 -7.85 41.10
C ILE A 784 -15.26 -8.28 41.26
N SER A 785 -15.95 -8.50 40.14
CA SER A 785 -17.37 -8.84 40.06
C SER A 785 -17.58 -9.95 39.04
N ASN A 786 -18.25 -11.04 39.44
CA ASN A 786 -18.65 -12.13 38.57
C ASN A 786 -20.13 -12.49 38.82
N GLU A 787 -21.00 -12.42 37.81
CA GLU A 787 -22.41 -12.83 37.86
C GLU A 787 -22.71 -13.89 36.78
N ALA A 788 -23.06 -15.12 37.19
CA ALA A 788 -23.34 -16.25 36.31
C ALA A 788 -24.75 -16.82 36.51
N GLY A 789 -25.43 -17.15 35.41
CA GLY A 789 -26.69 -17.90 35.43
C GLY A 789 -26.51 -19.37 35.79
N GLY A 790 -25.35 -19.94 35.51
CA GLY A 790 -24.88 -21.28 35.88
C GLY A 790 -23.81 -21.22 36.98
N ASP A 791 -22.70 -21.94 36.78
CA ASP A 791 -21.60 -22.08 37.74
C ASP A 791 -20.52 -20.99 37.54
N ILE A 792 -19.76 -20.68 38.60
CA ILE A 792 -18.54 -19.84 38.54
C ILE A 792 -17.33 -20.70 38.92
N THR A 793 -16.29 -20.68 38.08
CA THR A 793 -14.96 -21.23 38.35
C THR A 793 -13.90 -20.15 38.09
N THR A 794 -13.06 -19.81 39.08
CA THR A 794 -11.93 -18.87 38.91
C THR A 794 -10.64 -19.41 39.53
N GLY A 795 -9.51 -18.82 39.13
CA GLY A 795 -8.27 -18.86 39.90
C GLY A 795 -8.35 -18.04 41.19
N ASP A 796 -7.19 -17.56 41.67
CA ASP A 796 -7.09 -16.65 42.81
C ASP A 796 -7.68 -15.27 42.46
N GLN A 797 -8.33 -14.60 43.41
CA GLN A 797 -8.99 -13.30 43.22
C GLN A 797 -8.37 -12.25 44.16
N THR A 798 -7.69 -11.24 43.62
CA THR A 798 -6.96 -10.22 44.40
C THR A 798 -7.43 -8.81 44.05
N ALA A 799 -8.01 -8.10 45.01
CA ALA A 799 -8.39 -6.69 44.93
C ALA A 799 -7.64 -5.88 46.00
N THR A 800 -6.78 -4.95 45.58
CA THR A 800 -5.89 -4.16 46.45
C THR A 800 -5.97 -2.65 46.15
N THR A 801 -6.06 -1.81 47.19
CA THR A 801 -5.95 -0.34 47.04
C THR A 801 -5.40 0.39 48.27
N GLU A 802 -4.57 1.44 48.15
CA GLU A 802 -4.22 2.24 49.34
C GLU A 802 -5.45 3.03 49.84
N THR A 803 -6.32 3.48 48.93
CA THR A 803 -7.43 4.39 49.27
C THR A 803 -8.65 4.11 48.39
N GLY A 804 -9.77 3.67 48.99
CA GLY A 804 -10.96 3.19 48.27
C GLY A 804 -11.42 1.85 48.83
N ASP A 805 -12.62 1.43 48.43
CA ASP A 805 -13.19 0.14 48.85
C ASP A 805 -12.54 -1.00 48.05
N ALA A 806 -12.15 -2.08 48.72
CA ALA A 806 -11.59 -3.29 48.11
C ALA A 806 -12.66 -4.40 48.12
N THR A 807 -13.14 -4.83 46.96
CA THR A 807 -14.31 -5.71 46.85
C THR A 807 -14.09 -6.88 45.90
N VAL A 808 -14.38 -8.10 46.36
CA VAL A 808 -14.53 -9.31 45.54
C VAL A 808 -15.97 -9.82 45.70
N THR A 809 -16.71 -9.95 44.60
CA THR A 809 -18.11 -10.41 44.60
C THR A 809 -18.34 -11.47 43.52
N ASN A 810 -18.87 -12.63 43.92
CA ASN A 810 -19.25 -13.72 43.02
C ASN A 810 -20.71 -14.14 43.29
N THR A 811 -21.53 -14.18 42.23
CA THR A 811 -22.95 -14.57 42.30
C THR A 811 -23.28 -15.60 41.24
N ALA A 812 -23.57 -16.84 41.64
CA ALA A 812 -23.86 -17.96 40.74
C ALA A 812 -25.28 -18.50 40.92
N GLY A 813 -25.94 -18.85 39.81
CA GLY A 813 -27.18 -19.60 39.82
C GLY A 813 -27.00 -21.08 40.20
N GLY A 814 -25.82 -21.62 39.95
CA GLY A 814 -25.33 -22.93 40.38
C GLY A 814 -24.27 -22.81 41.49
N ASP A 815 -23.15 -23.49 41.32
CA ASP A 815 -22.03 -23.57 42.28
C ASP A 815 -21.01 -22.43 42.08
N ILE A 816 -20.25 -22.09 43.14
CA ILE A 816 -19.05 -21.24 43.08
C ILE A 816 -17.83 -22.10 43.43
N THR A 817 -16.77 -22.00 42.62
CA THR A 817 -15.45 -22.60 42.86
C THR A 817 -14.36 -21.55 42.60
N THR A 818 -13.55 -21.18 43.60
CA THR A 818 -12.45 -20.22 43.44
C THR A 818 -11.15 -20.71 44.05
N GLY A 819 -10.04 -20.07 43.67
CA GLY A 819 -8.80 -20.05 44.45
C GLY A 819 -8.93 -19.25 45.75
N ASP A 820 -7.81 -18.74 46.25
CA ASP A 820 -7.76 -17.84 47.41
C ASP A 820 -8.38 -16.47 47.04
N GLN A 821 -9.07 -15.84 48.00
CA GLN A 821 -9.78 -14.57 47.79
C GLN A 821 -9.23 -13.48 48.72
N THR A 822 -8.71 -12.40 48.14
CA THR A 822 -8.02 -11.33 48.86
C THR A 822 -8.62 -9.96 48.54
N ALA A 823 -9.12 -9.27 49.55
CA ALA A 823 -9.54 -7.86 49.50
C ALA A 823 -8.78 -7.07 50.57
N ILE A 824 -7.92 -6.13 50.17
CA ILE A 824 -7.10 -5.34 51.10
C ILE A 824 -7.15 -3.86 50.74
N THR A 825 -7.37 -3.00 51.74
CA THR A 825 -7.21 -1.54 51.58
C THR A 825 -6.52 -0.91 52.80
N GLU A 826 -5.88 0.27 52.70
CA GLU A 826 -5.55 1.02 53.93
C GLU A 826 -6.79 1.80 54.40
N THR A 827 -7.52 2.44 53.49
CA THR A 827 -8.68 3.27 53.83
C THR A 827 -9.89 3.04 52.91
N GLY A 828 -10.86 2.28 53.41
CA GLY A 828 -12.08 1.85 52.73
C GLY A 828 -12.62 0.55 53.33
N ASP A 829 -13.80 0.11 52.91
CA ASP A 829 -14.34 -1.18 53.32
C ASP A 829 -13.68 -2.30 52.49
N ALA A 830 -13.21 -3.36 53.17
CA ALA A 830 -12.66 -4.57 52.56
C ALA A 830 -13.72 -5.68 52.59
N THR A 831 -14.23 -6.07 51.43
CA THR A 831 -15.41 -6.95 51.30
C THR A 831 -15.17 -8.13 50.37
N VAL A 832 -15.46 -9.35 50.85
CA VAL A 832 -15.58 -10.56 50.02
C VAL A 832 -17.00 -11.11 50.16
N THR A 833 -17.71 -11.31 49.05
CA THR A 833 -19.08 -11.84 49.04
C THR A 833 -19.27 -12.93 47.99
N ASN A 834 -19.63 -14.14 48.43
CA ASN A 834 -19.96 -15.26 47.55
C ASN A 834 -21.43 -15.67 47.76
N THR A 835 -22.22 -15.75 46.69
CA THR A 835 -23.64 -16.16 46.73
C THR A 835 -23.93 -17.20 45.65
N ALA A 836 -24.08 -18.47 46.05
CA ALA A 836 -24.36 -19.61 45.16
C ALA A 836 -25.80 -20.14 45.33
N GLY A 837 -26.41 -20.56 44.22
CA GLY A 837 -27.65 -21.35 44.23
C GLY A 837 -27.44 -22.80 44.65
N GLY A 838 -26.24 -23.33 44.40
CA GLY A 838 -25.71 -24.59 44.90
C GLY A 838 -24.66 -24.37 46.00
N ASP A 839 -23.49 -24.99 45.86
CA ASP A 839 -22.40 -24.96 46.83
C ASP A 839 -21.45 -23.75 46.64
N VAL A 840 -20.77 -23.31 47.71
CA VAL A 840 -19.63 -22.38 47.65
C VAL A 840 -18.37 -23.13 48.03
N ASN A 841 -17.35 -23.13 47.17
CA ASN A 841 -16.07 -23.82 47.37
C ASN A 841 -14.90 -22.83 47.12
N THR A 842 -14.16 -22.42 48.15
CA THR A 842 -13.07 -21.44 48.00
C THR A 842 -11.76 -21.93 48.62
N GLY A 843 -10.66 -21.28 48.25
CA GLY A 843 -9.42 -21.26 49.04
C GLY A 843 -9.57 -20.49 50.37
N ASP A 844 -8.45 -19.98 50.89
CA ASP A 844 -8.44 -19.06 52.03
C ASP A 844 -9.08 -17.72 51.63
N ILE A 845 -9.81 -17.08 52.56
CA ILE A 845 -10.47 -15.78 52.31
C ILE A 845 -9.91 -14.73 53.25
N THR A 846 -9.43 -13.61 52.70
CA THR A 846 -8.78 -12.52 53.43
C THR A 846 -9.44 -11.16 53.09
N ALA A 847 -10.00 -10.50 54.10
CA ALA A 847 -10.49 -9.12 54.06
C ALA A 847 -9.75 -8.28 55.12
N ILE A 848 -8.98 -7.27 54.71
CA ILE A 848 -8.17 -6.45 55.64
C ILE A 848 -8.30 -4.96 55.30
N THR A 849 -8.49 -4.12 56.32
CA THR A 849 -8.42 -2.64 56.20
C THR A 849 -7.76 -1.98 57.41
N GLU A 850 -7.20 -0.77 57.32
CA GLU A 850 -6.87 0.00 58.54
C GLU A 850 -8.11 0.79 59.00
N THR A 851 -8.79 1.48 58.07
CA THR A 851 -10.01 2.25 58.38
C THR A 851 -11.16 1.90 57.43
N GLY A 852 -12.18 1.22 57.96
CA GLY A 852 -13.32 0.68 57.25
C GLY A 852 -13.74 -0.68 57.83
N ASN A 853 -14.82 -1.25 57.31
CA ASN A 853 -15.30 -2.57 57.73
C ASN A 853 -14.55 -3.68 56.99
N ALA A 854 -14.21 -4.76 57.69
CA ALA A 854 -13.68 -5.98 57.09
C ALA A 854 -14.78 -7.04 57.07
N THR A 855 -15.32 -7.35 55.90
CA THR A 855 -16.54 -8.17 55.74
C THR A 855 -16.32 -9.37 54.83
N VAL A 856 -16.59 -10.57 55.33
CA VAL A 856 -16.68 -11.80 54.52
C VAL A 856 -18.09 -12.37 54.64
N THR A 857 -18.77 -12.58 53.51
CA THR A 857 -20.13 -13.16 53.47
C THR A 857 -20.22 -14.29 52.45
N ASN A 858 -20.42 -15.52 52.92
CA ASN A 858 -20.65 -16.69 52.07
C ASN A 858 -22.09 -17.18 52.24
N THR A 859 -22.84 -17.32 51.14
CA THR A 859 -24.21 -17.84 51.13
C THR A 859 -24.35 -18.93 50.07
N ALA A 860 -24.71 -20.15 50.48
CA ALA A 860 -24.92 -21.30 49.61
C ALA A 860 -26.34 -21.87 49.75
N GLY A 861 -26.93 -22.32 48.64
CA GLY A 861 -28.14 -23.14 48.64
C GLY A 861 -27.87 -24.60 49.06
N GLY A 862 -26.65 -25.07 48.81
CA GLY A 862 -26.06 -26.30 49.34
C GLY A 862 -25.05 -25.99 50.46
N ASP A 863 -23.84 -26.51 50.35
CA ASP A 863 -22.77 -26.42 51.36
C ASP A 863 -21.88 -25.17 51.18
N VAL A 864 -21.28 -24.67 52.25
CA VAL A 864 -20.18 -23.69 52.21
C VAL A 864 -18.89 -24.39 52.63
N ASN A 865 -17.92 -24.50 51.72
CA ASN A 865 -16.62 -25.14 51.91
C ASN A 865 -15.50 -24.11 51.67
N THR A 866 -14.73 -23.75 52.69
CA THR A 866 -13.64 -22.74 52.56
C THR A 866 -12.34 -23.19 53.22
N GLY A 867 -11.24 -22.53 52.85
CA GLY A 867 -10.02 -22.46 53.66
C GLY A 867 -10.20 -21.68 54.96
N ASP A 868 -9.10 -21.15 55.49
CA ASP A 868 -9.10 -20.21 56.62
C ASP A 868 -9.76 -18.87 56.19
N ILE A 869 -10.60 -18.29 57.05
CA ILE A 869 -11.25 -16.99 56.80
C ILE A 869 -10.69 -15.94 57.76
N THR A 870 -10.24 -14.81 57.22
CA THR A 870 -9.65 -13.69 57.97
C THR A 870 -10.35 -12.39 57.62
N ALA A 871 -10.91 -11.71 58.62
CA ALA A 871 -11.47 -10.36 58.56
C ALA A 871 -10.79 -9.50 59.64
N ILE A 872 -10.01 -8.48 59.25
CA ILE A 872 -9.25 -7.64 60.18
C ILE A 872 -9.43 -6.16 59.83
N THR A 873 -9.71 -5.32 60.83
CA THR A 873 -9.65 -3.85 60.71
C THR A 873 -8.99 -3.20 61.93
N GLU A 874 -8.40 -2.00 61.83
CA GLU A 874 -8.11 -1.23 63.07
C GLU A 874 -9.37 -0.49 63.52
N THR A 875 -10.12 0.12 62.58
CA THR A 875 -11.28 0.96 62.87
C THR A 875 -12.46 0.68 61.92
N GLY A 876 -13.40 -0.13 62.41
CA GLY A 876 -14.62 -0.58 61.74
C GLY A 876 -15.08 -1.94 62.29
N ASP A 877 -16.18 -2.47 61.76
CA ASP A 877 -16.68 -3.78 62.17
C ASP A 877 -15.93 -4.90 61.42
N ALA A 878 -15.52 -5.95 62.13
CA ALA A 878 -14.90 -7.14 61.57
C ALA A 878 -15.93 -8.28 61.55
N THR A 879 -16.48 -8.61 60.38
CA THR A 879 -17.63 -9.49 60.24
C THR A 879 -17.36 -10.67 59.30
N VAL A 880 -17.56 -11.89 59.78
CA VAL A 880 -17.62 -13.12 58.98
C VAL A 880 -19.01 -13.74 59.10
N THR A 881 -19.69 -13.95 57.98
CA THR A 881 -21.01 -14.61 57.93
C THR A 881 -21.02 -15.74 56.91
N ASN A 882 -21.20 -16.98 57.36
CA ASN A 882 -21.37 -18.16 56.51
C ASN A 882 -22.79 -18.73 56.67
N THR A 883 -23.52 -18.89 55.58
CA THR A 883 -24.89 -19.42 55.56
C THR A 883 -25.04 -20.51 54.50
N ALA A 884 -25.31 -21.75 54.91
CA ALA A 884 -25.48 -22.91 54.04
C ALA A 884 -26.89 -23.51 54.17
N GLY A 885 -27.46 -23.98 53.06
CA GLY A 885 -28.64 -24.85 53.07
C GLY A 885 -28.32 -26.29 53.49
N GLY A 886 -27.08 -26.73 53.25
CA GLY A 886 -26.45 -27.92 53.80
C GLY A 886 -25.47 -27.56 54.93
N ASP A 887 -24.24 -28.06 54.84
CA ASP A 887 -23.19 -27.93 55.86
C ASP A 887 -22.35 -26.64 55.69
N VAL A 888 -21.77 -26.13 56.79
CA VAL A 888 -20.71 -25.10 56.76
C VAL A 888 -19.40 -25.75 57.19
N ASN A 889 -18.45 -25.91 56.27
CA ASN A 889 -17.14 -26.52 56.47
C ASN A 889 -16.03 -25.48 56.21
N THR A 890 -15.35 -25.01 57.25
CA THR A 890 -14.29 -23.99 57.10
C THR A 890 -12.98 -24.41 57.75
N GLY A 891 -11.89 -23.75 57.35
CA GLY A 891 -10.68 -23.63 58.17
C GLY A 891 -10.93 -22.84 59.46
N ASN A 892 -9.87 -22.23 60.00
CA ASN A 892 -9.97 -21.29 61.11
C ASN A 892 -10.73 -20.03 60.68
N ILE A 893 -11.44 -19.39 61.61
CA ILE A 893 -12.14 -18.12 61.35
C ILE A 893 -11.60 -17.05 62.29
N THR A 894 -11.09 -15.95 61.74
CA THR A 894 -10.52 -14.83 62.48
C THR A 894 -11.28 -13.54 62.15
N ALA A 895 -11.89 -12.91 63.15
CA ALA A 895 -12.51 -11.59 63.09
C ALA A 895 -11.87 -10.70 64.18
N ILE A 896 -11.11 -9.67 63.79
CA ILE A 896 -10.39 -8.80 64.73
C ILE A 896 -10.59 -7.32 64.39
N THR A 897 -10.89 -6.50 65.40
CA THR A 897 -10.90 -5.03 65.29
C THR A 897 -10.30 -4.36 66.54
N GLU A 898 -9.74 -3.15 66.45
CA GLU A 898 -9.47 -2.35 67.66
C GLU A 898 -10.73 -1.55 68.07
N THR A 899 -11.44 -0.98 67.10
CA THR A 899 -12.61 -0.13 67.31
C THR A 899 -13.78 -0.53 66.41
N GLY A 900 -14.72 -1.31 66.95
CA GLY A 900 -15.88 -1.86 66.25
C GLY A 900 -16.29 -3.21 66.82
N ASP A 901 -17.36 -3.80 66.29
CA ASP A 901 -17.84 -5.12 66.68
C ASP A 901 -17.09 -6.24 65.92
N ALA A 902 -16.72 -7.31 66.63
CA ALA A 902 -16.05 -8.48 66.06
C ALA A 902 -17.05 -9.65 66.00
N THR A 903 -17.59 -9.95 64.82
CA THR A 903 -18.72 -10.86 64.65
C THR A 903 -18.40 -12.04 63.74
N VAL A 904 -18.59 -13.26 64.23
CA VAL A 904 -18.59 -14.51 63.44
C VAL A 904 -19.97 -15.16 63.54
N THR A 905 -20.63 -15.40 62.41
CA THR A 905 -21.94 -16.07 62.34
C THR A 905 -21.90 -17.21 61.32
N ASN A 906 -22.03 -18.45 61.79
CA ASN A 906 -22.14 -19.65 60.96
C ASN A 906 -23.56 -20.23 61.11
N THR A 907 -24.28 -20.41 60.00
CA THR A 907 -25.64 -20.98 59.97
C THR A 907 -25.72 -22.09 58.92
N ALA A 908 -25.91 -23.34 59.36
CA ALA A 908 -26.04 -24.50 58.51
C ALA A 908 -27.44 -25.14 58.60
N GLY A 909 -27.96 -25.63 57.48
CA GLY A 909 -29.12 -26.52 57.44
C GLY A 909 -28.77 -27.97 57.86
N GLY A 910 -27.51 -28.35 57.67
CA GLY A 910 -26.85 -29.54 58.22
C GLY A 910 -25.93 -29.17 59.39
N ASP A 911 -24.67 -29.62 59.34
CA ASP A 911 -23.65 -29.45 60.39
C ASP A 911 -22.85 -28.14 60.21
N VAL A 912 -22.33 -27.59 61.32
CA VAL A 912 -21.28 -26.56 61.30
C VAL A 912 -19.97 -27.22 61.73
N ASN A 913 -18.96 -27.20 60.86
CA ASN A 913 -17.64 -27.81 61.02
C ASN A 913 -16.54 -26.75 60.77
N THR A 914 -15.89 -26.23 61.82
CA THR A 914 -14.84 -25.19 61.66
C THR A 914 -13.51 -25.58 62.32
N GLY A 915 -12.44 -24.91 61.90
CA GLY A 915 -11.21 -24.76 62.69
C GLY A 915 -11.41 -23.94 63.97
N ASP A 916 -10.34 -23.35 64.49
CA ASP A 916 -10.41 -22.42 65.63
C ASP A 916 -11.13 -21.13 65.21
N ILE A 917 -12.05 -20.63 66.04
CA ILE A 917 -12.77 -19.37 65.84
C ILE A 917 -12.23 -18.31 66.80
N THR A 918 -11.84 -17.15 66.27
CA THR A 918 -11.34 -16.00 67.03
C THR A 918 -12.16 -14.76 66.69
N ALA A 919 -12.80 -14.15 67.69
CA ALA A 919 -13.50 -12.87 67.61
C ALA A 919 -12.97 -11.93 68.69
N ILE A 920 -12.20 -10.90 68.32
CA ILE A 920 -11.53 -10.00 69.28
C ILE A 920 -11.79 -8.54 68.93
N THR A 921 -12.22 -7.76 69.92
CA THR A 921 -12.27 -6.30 69.86
C THR A 921 -11.72 -5.67 71.15
N GLU A 922 -10.94 -4.58 71.02
CA GLU A 922 -10.55 -3.73 72.16
C GLU A 922 -11.74 -2.86 72.61
N THR A 923 -12.53 -2.34 71.66
CA THR A 923 -13.67 -1.45 71.90
C THR A 923 -14.88 -1.73 71.00
N GLY A 924 -15.68 -2.70 71.41
CA GLY A 924 -16.96 -3.11 70.82
C GLY A 924 -17.45 -4.42 71.45
N ASP A 925 -18.45 -5.07 70.84
CA ASP A 925 -18.93 -6.40 71.24
C ASP A 925 -18.28 -7.51 70.38
N ALA A 926 -17.86 -8.61 71.02
CA ALA A 926 -17.36 -9.80 70.33
C ALA A 926 -18.40 -10.93 70.34
N THR A 927 -18.93 -11.30 69.17
CA THR A 927 -20.00 -12.28 69.01
C THR A 927 -19.56 -13.46 68.14
N VAL A 928 -19.78 -14.67 68.63
CA VAL A 928 -19.66 -15.92 67.86
C VAL A 928 -20.99 -16.66 67.93
N THR A 929 -21.66 -16.85 66.78
CA THR A 929 -22.94 -17.57 66.69
C THR A 929 -22.84 -18.72 65.70
N ASN A 930 -22.88 -19.95 66.19
CA ASN A 930 -22.93 -21.17 65.39
C ASN A 930 -24.32 -21.81 65.54
N THR A 931 -25.08 -21.90 64.44
CA THR A 931 -26.41 -22.54 64.41
C THR A 931 -26.41 -23.65 63.36
N ALA A 932 -26.78 -24.87 63.77
CA ALA A 932 -26.81 -26.05 62.90
C ALA A 932 -28.19 -26.72 62.92
N GLY A 933 -28.54 -27.37 61.81
CA GLY A 933 -29.63 -28.36 61.75
C GLY A 933 -29.22 -29.75 62.25
N GLY A 934 -27.91 -30.03 62.25
CA GLY A 934 -27.25 -31.18 62.84
C GLY A 934 -26.30 -30.79 63.98
N ASP A 935 -25.04 -31.18 63.90
CA ASP A 935 -24.00 -30.97 64.93
C ASP A 935 -23.30 -29.60 64.81
N VAL A 936 -22.70 -29.12 65.90
CA VAL A 936 -21.77 -27.98 65.91
C VAL A 936 -20.39 -28.46 66.36
N ASN A 937 -19.49 -28.66 65.41
CA ASN A 937 -18.12 -29.14 65.59
C ASN A 937 -17.15 -27.98 65.32
N THR A 938 -16.33 -27.58 66.30
CA THR A 938 -15.37 -26.48 66.11
C THR A 938 -14.02 -26.80 66.76
N GLY A 939 -12.99 -26.09 66.33
CA GLY A 939 -11.79 -25.87 67.13
C GLY A 939 -12.07 -25.08 68.41
N ASN A 940 -11.04 -24.47 68.98
CA ASN A 940 -11.16 -23.55 70.11
C ASN A 940 -12.02 -22.34 69.70
N ILE A 941 -12.76 -21.73 70.63
CA ILE A 941 -13.52 -20.49 70.38
C ILE A 941 -13.04 -19.41 71.34
N THR A 942 -12.45 -18.34 70.81
CA THR A 942 -11.98 -17.18 71.58
C THR A 942 -12.87 -15.97 71.28
N ALA A 943 -13.56 -15.43 72.28
CA ALA A 943 -14.32 -14.19 72.21
C ALA A 943 -13.85 -13.19 73.28
N ILE A 944 -13.40 -12.00 72.87
CA ILE A 944 -12.88 -10.95 73.76
C ILE A 944 -13.43 -9.59 73.30
N GLY A 945 -14.15 -8.86 74.16
CA GLY A 945 -14.79 -7.58 73.85
C GLY A 945 -15.55 -7.01 75.06
N GLU A 946 -16.12 -5.80 74.97
CA GLU A 946 -16.87 -5.18 76.07
C GLU A 946 -18.02 -6.10 76.53
N THR A 947 -18.92 -6.47 75.61
CA THR A 947 -19.73 -7.68 75.73
C THR A 947 -19.10 -8.81 74.91
N THR A 948 -19.24 -10.03 75.40
CA THR A 948 -18.88 -11.25 74.67
C THR A 948 -20.09 -12.17 74.63
N ASN A 949 -20.37 -12.75 73.48
CA ASN A 949 -21.55 -13.59 73.28
C ASN A 949 -21.20 -14.80 72.41
N ILE A 950 -21.13 -15.98 73.01
CA ILE A 950 -20.89 -17.25 72.30
C ILE A 950 -22.17 -18.08 72.34
N ILE A 951 -22.78 -18.31 71.18
CA ILE A 951 -24.01 -19.07 70.99
C ILE A 951 -23.72 -20.27 70.10
N ASN A 952 -23.73 -21.48 70.67
CA ASN A 952 -23.70 -22.73 69.90
C ASN A 952 -25.06 -23.42 70.01
N GLN A 953 -25.81 -23.47 68.92
CA GLN A 953 -27.16 -24.03 68.85
C GLN A 953 -27.22 -25.18 67.82
N PRO A 954 -27.06 -26.44 68.25
CA PRO A 954 -27.21 -27.59 67.38
C PRO A 954 -28.69 -27.90 67.08
N GLY A 955 -28.91 -28.82 66.16
CA GLY A 955 -30.21 -29.36 65.81
C GLY A 955 -30.88 -30.16 66.93
N LEU A 956 -32.14 -30.57 66.70
CA LEU A 956 -32.96 -31.26 67.70
C LEU A 956 -32.40 -32.61 68.21
N ASN A 957 -31.40 -33.18 67.54
CA ASN A 957 -30.67 -34.38 67.99
C ASN A 957 -29.14 -34.21 67.88
N GLY A 958 -28.65 -32.99 67.61
CA GLY A 958 -27.22 -32.75 67.38
C GLY A 958 -26.43 -32.51 68.67
N GLU A 959 -25.14 -32.75 68.61
CA GLU A 959 -24.18 -32.50 69.70
C GLU A 959 -23.34 -31.22 69.45
N VAL A 960 -22.65 -30.75 70.49
CA VAL A 960 -21.74 -29.59 70.41
C VAL A 960 -20.35 -30.05 70.81
N ASN A 961 -19.45 -30.12 69.83
CA ASN A 961 -18.11 -30.66 69.94
C ASN A 961 -17.07 -29.57 69.65
N THR A 962 -16.91 -28.64 70.61
CA THR A 962 -15.96 -27.53 70.50
C THR A 962 -14.63 -27.86 71.20
N GLY A 963 -13.57 -27.14 70.84
CA GLY A 963 -12.33 -27.04 71.61
C GLY A 963 -12.48 -26.24 72.92
N GLU A 964 -11.40 -25.62 73.38
CA GLU A 964 -11.43 -24.72 74.54
C GLU A 964 -12.20 -23.44 74.20
N ILE A 965 -13.19 -23.08 75.04
CA ILE A 965 -13.94 -21.84 74.90
C ILE A 965 -13.37 -20.79 75.86
N ILE A 966 -12.76 -19.75 75.30
CA ILE A 966 -12.20 -18.59 75.99
C ILE A 966 -13.15 -17.42 75.79
N GLN A 967 -13.83 -16.98 76.86
CA GLN A 967 -14.78 -15.87 76.80
C GLN A 967 -14.40 -14.80 77.85
N ILE A 968 -14.10 -13.57 77.41
CA ILE A 968 -13.58 -12.50 78.28
C ILE A 968 -14.30 -11.17 78.03
N SER A 969 -15.25 -10.83 78.92
CA SER A 969 -15.78 -9.46 79.05
C SER A 969 -15.14 -8.74 80.24
N PRO A 970 -14.21 -7.79 80.03
CA PRO A 970 -13.57 -7.05 81.11
C PRO A 970 -14.49 -5.96 81.67
N THR A 971 -14.77 -5.99 82.98
CA THR A 971 -15.67 -5.00 83.60
C THR A 971 -15.00 -3.63 83.78
N LEU A 972 -15.01 -2.77 82.74
CA LEU A 972 -14.88 -1.30 82.71
C LEU A 972 -13.88 -0.61 83.69
N SER A 973 -12.82 -1.31 84.11
CA SER A 973 -11.91 -0.87 85.20
C SER A 973 -10.54 -1.56 85.20
N THR A 974 -10.23 -2.33 84.16
CA THR A 974 -8.94 -2.98 83.92
C THR A 974 -8.50 -2.68 82.49
N PRO A 975 -7.33 -2.07 82.23
CA PRO A 975 -6.87 -1.80 80.87
C PRO A 975 -6.51 -3.10 80.13
N THR A 976 -6.95 -3.21 78.88
CA THR A 976 -6.69 -4.29 77.90
C THR A 976 -5.29 -4.25 77.28
N ASP A 977 -4.68 -3.06 77.30
CA ASP A 977 -3.30 -2.60 76.98
C ASP A 977 -2.11 -3.48 77.45
N ASN A 978 -2.34 -4.71 77.95
CA ASN A 978 -1.30 -5.69 78.27
C ASN A 978 -1.66 -7.15 77.91
N THR A 979 -2.85 -7.41 77.37
CA THR A 979 -3.28 -8.76 76.96
C THR A 979 -3.12 -9.03 75.46
N LEU A 980 -3.45 -8.08 74.57
CA LEU A 980 -3.33 -8.28 73.12
C LEU A 980 -1.89 -8.63 72.70
N SER A 981 -0.90 -7.83 73.14
CA SER A 981 0.52 -8.03 72.83
C SER A 981 1.16 -9.31 73.41
N GLN A 982 0.38 -10.18 74.08
CA GLN A 982 0.79 -11.52 74.53
C GLN A 982 -0.01 -12.66 73.87
N ILE A 983 -0.99 -12.33 73.02
CA ILE A 983 -1.86 -13.28 72.31
C ILE A 983 -1.58 -13.25 70.80
N LEU A 984 -1.19 -12.11 70.23
CA LEU A 984 -0.77 -12.03 68.81
C LEU A 984 0.42 -12.97 68.50
N PRO A 985 0.39 -13.72 67.38
CA PRO A 985 1.61 -14.24 66.78
C PRO A 985 2.51 -13.08 66.33
N GLN A 986 3.81 -13.15 66.62
CA GLN A 986 4.79 -12.12 66.25
C GLN A 986 5.27 -12.31 64.79
N THR A 987 4.33 -12.23 63.84
CA THR A 987 4.60 -12.05 62.41
C THR A 987 4.72 -10.54 62.12
N PRO A 988 5.86 -10.04 61.61
CA PRO A 988 5.94 -8.66 61.15
C PRO A 988 5.00 -8.46 59.96
N ILE A 989 4.20 -7.40 60.00
CA ILE A 989 3.53 -6.88 58.80
C ILE A 989 4.62 -6.19 57.95
N THR A 990 5.28 -6.99 57.11
CA THR A 990 6.13 -6.50 56.03
C THR A 990 5.39 -6.75 54.73
N PRO A 991 5.19 -5.74 53.86
CA PRO A 991 4.59 -5.94 52.55
C PRO A 991 5.27 -7.11 51.81
N VAL A 992 4.46 -7.99 51.22
CA VAL A 992 4.97 -9.10 50.41
C VAL A 992 5.74 -8.48 49.25
N THR A 993 7.02 -8.81 49.14
CA THR A 993 7.86 -8.25 48.08
C THR A 993 7.50 -8.95 46.77
N ALA A 994 7.18 -8.18 45.73
CA ALA A 994 6.73 -8.68 44.43
C ALA A 994 7.61 -9.84 43.88
N PRO A 995 7.02 -10.81 43.15
CA PRO A 995 7.76 -11.94 42.60
C PRO A 995 8.90 -11.50 41.67
N ASN A 996 9.94 -12.33 41.58
CA ASN A 996 11.23 -11.95 40.98
C ASN A 996 11.14 -11.63 39.48
N LEU A 997 11.13 -10.34 39.09
CA LEU A 997 11.66 -9.95 37.78
C LEU A 997 13.19 -10.09 37.75
N VAL A 998 13.70 -10.68 36.68
CA VAL A 998 15.14 -10.95 36.49
C VAL A 998 15.85 -9.66 36.06
N GLN A 999 16.53 -9.00 37.01
CA GLN A 999 17.20 -7.72 36.76
C GLN A 999 18.42 -7.84 35.81
N ALA A 1000 18.28 -7.28 34.61
CA ALA A 1000 19.40 -7.05 33.68
C ALA A 1000 20.37 -5.94 34.20
N PRO A 1001 21.66 -5.98 33.84
CA PRO A 1001 22.68 -5.16 34.52
C PRO A 1001 22.85 -3.75 33.93
N VAL A 1002 22.51 -2.72 34.71
CA VAL A 1002 22.77 -1.30 34.39
C VAL A 1002 23.98 -0.71 35.13
N SER A 1003 24.69 0.21 34.46
CA SER A 1003 25.90 0.87 34.96
C SER A 1003 25.62 2.22 35.66
N PRO A 1004 26.48 2.68 36.59
CA PRO A 1004 26.15 3.76 37.51
C PRO A 1004 26.28 5.18 36.92
N VAL A 1005 25.33 6.05 37.24
CA VAL A 1005 25.33 7.50 36.92
C VAL A 1005 25.26 8.34 38.20
N THR A 1006 25.81 9.56 38.18
CA THR A 1006 26.14 10.36 39.39
C THR A 1006 25.12 11.44 39.76
N GLN A 1007 24.79 11.51 41.06
CA GLN A 1007 23.92 12.54 41.68
C GLN A 1007 24.59 13.93 41.81
N PRO A 1008 23.85 15.04 41.54
CA PRO A 1008 24.20 16.40 41.97
C PRO A 1008 23.32 16.93 43.14
N ASN A 1009 23.92 17.70 44.07
CA ASN A 1009 23.22 18.36 45.18
C ASN A 1009 22.65 19.74 44.82
N VAL A 1010 21.50 20.12 45.41
CA VAL A 1010 20.97 21.51 45.42
C VAL A 1010 20.50 21.88 46.86
N VAL A 1011 20.49 23.17 47.20
CA VAL A 1011 20.47 23.68 48.60
C VAL A 1011 19.20 24.47 48.95
N GLN A 1012 18.69 24.24 50.18
CA GLN A 1012 17.54 24.89 50.80
C GLN A 1012 17.82 26.33 51.32
N PRO A 1013 16.85 27.26 51.22
CA PRO A 1013 16.76 28.45 52.07
C PRO A 1013 15.53 28.43 53.03
N SER A 1014 15.64 29.11 54.19
CA SER A 1014 14.62 29.12 55.25
C SER A 1014 14.27 30.52 55.75
N VAL A 1015 13.01 30.75 56.19
CA VAL A 1015 12.58 31.96 56.95
C VAL A 1015 11.31 31.69 57.79
N SER A 1016 11.03 32.56 58.77
CA SER A 1016 9.97 32.40 59.80
C SER A 1016 9.40 33.79 60.25
N PRO A 1017 8.34 33.90 61.08
CA PRO A 1017 7.24 34.88 60.85
C PRO A 1017 7.11 36.06 61.84
N VAL A 1018 6.27 37.06 61.50
CA VAL A 1018 5.82 38.19 62.37
C VAL A 1018 4.32 38.58 62.12
N THR A 1019 3.71 39.32 63.06
CA THR A 1019 2.28 39.35 63.46
C THR A 1019 1.28 40.34 62.79
N GLN A 1020 -0.01 40.10 63.09
CA GLN A 1020 -1.28 40.77 62.73
C GLN A 1020 -1.51 42.21 63.29
N PRO A 1021 -2.62 42.92 62.95
CA PRO A 1021 -3.82 42.92 63.84
C PRO A 1021 -5.23 43.00 63.18
N ASN A 1022 -6.27 42.68 63.97
CA ASN A 1022 -7.74 42.66 63.71
C ASN A 1022 -8.40 44.05 63.42
N VAL A 1023 -9.70 44.20 63.10
CA VAL A 1023 -10.97 43.40 63.30
C VAL A 1023 -11.91 43.57 62.05
N VAL A 1024 -13.19 43.15 61.91
CA VAL A 1024 -14.42 43.11 62.77
C VAL A 1024 -15.37 41.95 62.30
N GLN A 1025 -16.36 41.54 63.13
CA GLN A 1025 -17.43 40.56 62.80
C GLN A 1025 -18.82 41.09 63.28
N PRO A 1026 -20.00 40.59 62.80
CA PRO A 1026 -20.65 39.39 63.39
C PRO A 1026 -21.49 38.52 62.42
N SER A 1027 -22.13 37.46 62.95
CA SER A 1027 -22.81 36.34 62.28
C SER A 1027 -24.34 36.28 62.43
N VAL A 1028 -25.01 35.37 61.70
CA VAL A 1028 -26.14 34.50 62.18
C VAL A 1028 -26.37 33.28 61.24
N SER A 1029 -26.99 32.21 61.77
CA SER A 1029 -27.31 30.90 61.12
C SER A 1029 -28.71 30.42 61.61
N PRO A 1030 -29.13 29.13 61.56
CA PRO A 1030 -29.23 28.10 60.49
C PRO A 1030 -30.69 27.52 60.35
N VAL A 1031 -30.87 26.27 59.80
CA VAL A 1031 -31.82 25.17 60.23
C VAL A 1031 -32.70 24.47 59.12
N THR A 1032 -32.71 23.10 59.16
CA THR A 1032 -33.65 22.05 58.64
C THR A 1032 -33.72 21.55 57.16
N GLN A 1033 -33.74 20.20 57.06
CA GLN A 1033 -34.19 19.26 55.99
C GLN A 1033 -35.76 19.11 55.98
N PRO A 1034 -36.48 18.29 55.13
CA PRO A 1034 -36.21 16.89 54.75
C PRO A 1034 -36.60 16.43 53.30
N ASN A 1035 -36.42 15.12 53.02
CA ASN A 1035 -36.61 14.43 51.72
C ASN A 1035 -38.08 14.09 51.34
N VAL A 1036 -38.34 13.82 50.04
CA VAL A 1036 -39.48 13.06 49.48
C VAL A 1036 -39.03 12.25 48.24
N VAL A 1037 -39.79 11.23 47.82
CA VAL A 1037 -39.40 10.06 46.98
C VAL A 1037 -39.83 10.12 45.48
N GLN A 1038 -39.17 9.30 44.64
CA GLN A 1038 -39.48 8.73 43.29
C GLN A 1038 -40.98 8.58 42.86
N PRO A 1039 -41.36 8.33 41.56
CA PRO A 1039 -40.73 7.36 40.62
C PRO A 1039 -40.70 7.68 39.09
N SER A 1040 -40.31 6.65 38.31
CA SER A 1040 -39.98 6.52 36.86
C SER A 1040 -41.06 6.80 35.79
N VAL A 1041 -40.62 7.05 34.52
CA VAL A 1041 -40.99 6.33 33.25
C VAL A 1041 -40.29 6.91 31.98
N SER A 1042 -40.08 6.06 30.95
CA SER A 1042 -39.73 6.37 29.53
C SER A 1042 -40.89 5.93 28.57
N PRO A 1043 -40.86 5.96 27.20
CA PRO A 1043 -39.84 6.36 26.20
C PRO A 1043 -40.40 7.18 24.96
N VAL A 1044 -39.66 7.19 23.82
CA VAL A 1044 -39.98 7.67 22.42
C VAL A 1044 -40.22 9.20 22.18
N THR A 1045 -39.91 9.87 21.04
CA THR A 1045 -39.72 9.48 19.60
C THR A 1045 -38.84 10.49 18.81
N GLN A 1046 -38.25 10.08 17.66
CA GLN A 1046 -37.66 10.93 16.57
C GLN A 1046 -38.76 11.43 15.58
N PRO A 1047 -38.56 12.17 14.42
CA PRO A 1047 -37.37 12.24 13.53
C PRO A 1047 -37.05 13.59 12.76
N ASN A 1048 -36.02 13.53 11.89
CA ASN A 1048 -35.77 14.24 10.60
C ASN A 1048 -35.19 15.68 10.44
N VAL A 1049 -33.89 15.73 10.04
CA VAL A 1049 -33.31 16.21 8.74
C VAL A 1049 -33.61 17.62 8.16
N VAL A 1050 -32.54 18.37 7.80
CA VAL A 1050 -32.37 19.13 6.51
C VAL A 1050 -30.94 19.71 6.31
N GLN A 1051 -30.43 19.67 5.06
CA GLN A 1051 -29.24 20.35 4.47
C GLN A 1051 -29.67 20.93 3.07
N PRO A 1052 -28.84 21.60 2.20
CA PRO A 1052 -27.40 21.98 2.20
C PRO A 1052 -27.21 23.54 2.08
N SER A 1053 -26.29 24.25 1.37
CA SER A 1053 -25.25 23.97 0.35
C SER A 1053 -24.25 25.14 0.08
N VAL A 1054 -22.97 24.82 -0.21
CA VAL A 1054 -21.87 25.50 -0.99
C VAL A 1054 -21.64 27.05 -1.06
N SER A 1055 -20.41 27.46 -0.65
CA SER A 1055 -19.33 28.22 -1.38
C SER A 1055 -19.57 29.59 -2.10
N PRO A 1056 -18.54 30.37 -2.60
CA PRO A 1056 -17.05 30.24 -2.58
C PRO A 1056 -16.24 31.56 -2.25
N VAL A 1057 -14.92 31.59 -2.56
CA VAL A 1057 -13.89 32.70 -2.66
C VAL A 1057 -13.47 33.47 -1.38
N THR A 1058 -12.24 34.03 -1.22
CA THR A 1058 -11.15 34.42 -2.18
C THR A 1058 -9.73 34.41 -1.53
N GLN A 1059 -8.65 34.29 -2.33
CA GLN A 1059 -7.25 34.55 -1.93
C GLN A 1059 -6.86 36.06 -2.11
N PRO A 1060 -5.80 36.56 -1.45
CA PRO A 1060 -4.69 37.18 -2.22
C PRO A 1060 -3.28 36.90 -1.64
N ASN A 1061 -2.23 37.42 -2.29
CA ASN A 1061 -0.87 36.86 -2.30
C ASN A 1061 0.27 37.92 -2.07
N VAL A 1062 1.50 37.44 -1.83
CA VAL A 1062 2.84 38.09 -1.94
C VAL A 1062 3.32 39.04 -0.81
N VAL A 1063 4.50 38.75 -0.23
CA VAL A 1063 5.73 39.61 -0.20
C VAL A 1063 6.87 38.96 0.63
N GLN A 1064 8.06 38.84 0.04
CA GLN A 1064 9.34 38.48 0.68
C GLN A 1064 10.22 39.74 0.86
N PRO A 1065 11.19 39.79 1.79
CA PRO A 1065 12.59 39.92 1.32
C PRO A 1065 13.70 39.29 2.22
N SER A 1066 14.61 38.56 1.56
CA SER A 1066 16.07 38.39 1.76
C SER A 1066 16.81 38.66 3.09
N VAL A 1067 17.73 37.73 3.37
CA VAL A 1067 18.85 37.69 4.37
C VAL A 1067 19.79 38.92 4.41
N PRO A 1068 20.67 38.99 5.43
CA PRO A 1068 22.11 38.99 5.13
C PRO A 1068 22.96 38.03 6.00
N SER A 1069 24.02 37.48 5.39
CA SER A 1069 24.91 36.45 5.97
C SER A 1069 26.08 37.02 6.80
N ILE A 1070 26.64 36.19 7.70
CA ILE A 1070 28.04 36.31 8.16
C ILE A 1070 28.70 34.92 8.11
N LEU A 1071 29.93 34.88 7.59
CA LEU A 1071 30.77 33.69 7.44
C LEU A 1071 32.15 33.97 8.07
N VAL A 1072 32.62 33.11 8.98
CA VAL A 1072 34.05 32.91 9.25
C VAL A 1072 34.31 31.42 9.54
N THR A 1073 35.29 30.85 8.85
CA THR A 1073 35.78 29.47 8.94
C THR A 1073 36.93 29.32 9.94
N GLU A 1074 37.22 28.11 10.44
CA GLU A 1074 38.54 27.50 10.18
C GLU A 1074 38.59 25.97 10.34
N ASN A 1075 39.57 25.36 9.67
CA ASN A 1075 39.73 23.91 9.48
C ASN A 1075 40.37 23.19 10.69
N ILE A 1076 40.07 21.90 10.83
CA ILE A 1076 41.08 20.85 11.07
C ILE A 1076 40.80 19.70 10.08
N ALA A 1077 41.84 19.02 9.60
CA ALA A 1077 41.77 17.99 8.55
C ALA A 1077 42.47 16.67 8.97
N PRO A 1078 42.82 15.74 8.05
CA PRO A 1078 42.20 14.42 7.95
C PRO A 1078 42.98 13.28 8.67
N SER A 1079 42.36 12.10 8.74
CA SER A 1079 43.01 10.83 9.13
C SER A 1079 42.90 9.78 8.02
N ASN A 1080 43.94 8.94 7.87
CA ASN A 1080 44.10 8.05 6.71
C ASN A 1080 43.51 6.64 6.89
N ASN A 1081 43.11 6.08 5.75
CA ASN A 1081 43.06 4.66 5.43
C ASN A 1081 44.05 3.76 6.20
N GLN A 1082 43.60 2.55 6.54
CA GLN A 1082 44.38 1.34 6.21
C GLN A 1082 43.55 0.39 5.35
N VAL A 1083 43.85 0.37 4.05
CA VAL A 1083 43.36 -0.66 3.12
C VAL A 1083 44.24 -1.90 3.26
N LEU A 1084 43.63 -3.09 3.32
CA LEU A 1084 44.36 -4.36 3.20
C LEU A 1084 43.60 -5.41 2.38
N ASN A 1085 43.28 -5.09 1.13
CA ASN A 1085 42.99 -6.08 0.08
C ASN A 1085 44.34 -6.70 -0.36
N PRO A 1086 44.46 -8.03 -0.61
CA PRO A 1086 44.29 -8.49 -2.01
C PRO A 1086 43.81 -9.96 -2.18
N LEU A 1087 42.74 -10.19 -2.94
CA LEU A 1087 42.52 -11.26 -3.96
C LEU A 1087 41.03 -11.24 -4.41
N THR A 1088 40.64 -11.45 -5.68
CA THR A 1088 41.39 -11.64 -6.93
C THR A 1088 40.58 -11.09 -8.12
N THR A 1089 41.23 -10.51 -9.13
CA THR A 1089 40.58 -10.25 -10.43
C THR A 1089 40.49 -11.56 -11.24
N GLN A 1090 39.32 -12.20 -11.25
CA GLN A 1090 38.91 -13.19 -12.26
C GLN A 1090 37.39 -13.43 -12.22
N ILE A 1091 36.83 -13.95 -13.31
CA ILE A 1091 35.39 -14.18 -13.53
C ILE A 1091 34.56 -12.88 -13.69
N ILE A 1092 34.86 -12.14 -14.76
CA ILE A 1092 33.80 -11.64 -15.65
C ILE A 1092 33.69 -12.68 -16.78
N GLN A 1093 32.50 -12.83 -17.38
CA GLN A 1093 32.09 -13.87 -18.35
C GLN A 1093 31.73 -15.24 -17.73
N SER A 1094 30.45 -15.45 -17.39
CA SER A 1094 29.64 -16.62 -17.85
C SER A 1094 28.18 -16.71 -17.31
N VAL A 1095 27.37 -15.64 -17.40
CA VAL A 1095 25.90 -15.72 -17.15
C VAL A 1095 25.07 -14.93 -18.19
N GLN A 1096 25.45 -15.01 -19.48
CA GLN A 1096 24.51 -14.88 -20.63
C GLN A 1096 23.59 -16.10 -20.69
N GLY A 1097 22.36 -16.04 -20.15
CA GLY A 1097 21.53 -17.24 -19.93
C GLY A 1097 20.02 -17.01 -19.86
N ASN A 1098 19.45 -16.21 -20.76
CA ASN A 1098 18.01 -15.93 -20.81
C ASN A 1098 17.15 -17.21 -20.74
N SER A 1099 16.14 -17.19 -19.88
CA SER A 1099 15.01 -18.13 -19.88
C SER A 1099 13.70 -17.41 -20.16
N THR A 1100 13.70 -16.50 -21.14
CA THR A 1100 12.49 -15.83 -21.64
C THR A 1100 11.59 -16.84 -22.34
N ILE A 1101 10.39 -17.08 -21.81
CA ILE A 1101 9.39 -17.96 -22.43
C ILE A 1101 8.81 -17.25 -23.65
N THR A 1102 9.37 -17.54 -24.81
CA THR A 1102 8.91 -17.01 -26.11
C THR A 1102 7.92 -17.97 -26.76
N THR A 1103 6.66 -17.56 -26.84
CA THR A 1103 5.56 -18.29 -27.52
C THR A 1103 5.66 -18.17 -29.03
N SER A 1104 6.71 -18.77 -29.60
CA SER A 1104 6.99 -18.71 -31.04
C SER A 1104 5.85 -19.28 -31.89
N ASN A 1105 5.35 -18.46 -32.83
CA ASN A 1105 4.25 -18.79 -33.73
C ASN A 1105 4.52 -20.04 -34.60
N ASN A 1106 3.65 -21.05 -34.51
CA ASN A 1106 3.68 -22.22 -35.39
C ASN A 1106 2.46 -22.20 -36.35
N PRO A 1107 2.64 -21.81 -37.63
CA PRO A 1107 1.54 -21.51 -38.56
C PRO A 1107 0.89 -22.76 -39.18
N ASN A 1108 0.63 -23.81 -38.37
CA ASN A 1108 0.17 -25.12 -38.89
C ASN A 1108 -0.77 -25.93 -37.97
N LEU A 1109 -1.54 -25.27 -37.09
CA LEU A 1109 -2.75 -25.89 -36.49
C LEU A 1109 -4.02 -25.09 -36.85
N PRO A 1110 -5.17 -25.73 -37.13
CA PRO A 1110 -6.38 -25.02 -37.55
C PRO A 1110 -7.22 -24.55 -36.37
N ASN A 1111 -7.86 -23.38 -36.50
CA ASN A 1111 -8.91 -22.90 -35.60
C ASN A 1111 -9.97 -23.98 -35.33
N GLN A 1112 -10.24 -24.27 -34.06
CA GLN A 1112 -11.59 -24.63 -33.61
C GLN A 1112 -11.96 -23.90 -32.31
N VAL A 1113 -13.23 -23.53 -32.25
CA VAL A 1113 -13.85 -22.74 -31.19
C VAL A 1113 -14.14 -23.62 -29.97
N SER A 1114 -14.20 -22.97 -28.81
CA SER A 1114 -14.68 -23.44 -27.51
C SER A 1114 -15.70 -24.59 -27.55
N ASP A 1115 -15.52 -25.59 -26.68
CA ASP A 1115 -16.66 -26.22 -26.02
C ASP A 1115 -16.33 -26.63 -24.57
N ARG A 1116 -17.30 -26.50 -23.67
CA ARG A 1116 -17.14 -26.78 -22.23
C ARG A 1116 -17.45 -28.24 -21.93
N LEU A 1117 -16.48 -29.04 -21.50
CA LEU A 1117 -16.73 -30.42 -21.04
C LEU A 1117 -16.33 -30.65 -19.58
N LYS A 1118 -17.34 -30.64 -18.70
CA LYS A 1118 -17.25 -31.23 -17.36
C LYS A 1118 -17.04 -32.74 -17.50
N GLY A 1119 -15.96 -33.28 -16.93
CA GLY A 1119 -15.64 -34.72 -16.93
C GLY A 1119 -15.15 -35.18 -15.56
N ASN A 1120 -15.64 -36.34 -15.10
CA ASN A 1120 -15.39 -36.88 -13.76
C ASN A 1120 -13.90 -37.02 -13.40
N LEU A 1121 -13.54 -36.67 -12.17
CA LEU A 1121 -12.31 -37.15 -11.52
C LEU A 1121 -12.43 -38.66 -11.22
N ASN A 1122 -12.11 -39.53 -12.19
CA ASN A 1122 -11.67 -40.91 -11.94
C ASN A 1122 -11.04 -41.56 -13.20
N THR A 1123 -9.74 -41.37 -13.42
CA THR A 1123 -8.89 -42.24 -14.27
C THR A 1123 -7.40 -42.04 -13.95
N ASP A 1124 -6.60 -43.08 -14.20
CA ASP A 1124 -5.18 -43.26 -13.84
C ASP A 1124 -4.24 -42.04 -13.94
N THR A 1125 -3.27 -41.96 -13.02
CA THR A 1125 -2.19 -40.95 -12.95
C THR A 1125 -1.40 -40.80 -14.26
N THR A 1126 -1.22 -41.88 -15.03
CA THR A 1126 -0.58 -41.86 -16.36
C THR A 1126 -1.35 -41.03 -17.40
N THR A 1127 -2.64 -40.77 -17.18
CA THR A 1127 -3.46 -39.89 -18.02
C THR A 1127 -3.29 -38.42 -17.64
N ALA A 1128 -3.21 -38.11 -16.34
CA ALA A 1128 -2.93 -36.76 -15.86
C ALA A 1128 -1.54 -36.27 -16.30
N LEU A 1129 -0.52 -37.11 -16.15
CA LEU A 1129 0.85 -36.84 -16.58
C LEU A 1129 0.98 -36.45 -18.06
N ARG A 1130 0.13 -36.99 -18.95
CA ARG A 1130 0.14 -36.66 -20.38
C ARG A 1130 -0.48 -35.30 -20.72
N ASN A 1131 -1.31 -34.74 -19.84
CA ASN A 1131 -1.92 -33.42 -20.02
C ASN A 1131 -1.08 -32.28 -19.43
N ILE A 1132 -0.11 -32.60 -18.56
CA ILE A 1132 0.77 -31.64 -17.86
C ILE A 1132 2.10 -31.43 -18.61
N ASN A 1133 2.42 -32.28 -19.58
CA ASN A 1133 3.74 -32.37 -20.22
C ASN A 1133 4.02 -31.22 -21.21
N ILE A 1134 4.24 -30.01 -20.67
CA ILE A 1134 4.85 -28.87 -21.35
C ILE A 1134 6.20 -29.33 -21.92
N VAL A 1135 6.44 -29.07 -23.19
CA VAL A 1135 7.61 -29.61 -23.93
C VAL A 1135 8.88 -28.83 -23.57
N ASN A 1136 9.41 -29.07 -22.38
CA ASN A 1136 10.65 -28.43 -21.94
C ASN A 1136 11.85 -29.04 -22.69
N SER A 1137 12.53 -28.23 -23.48
CA SER A 1137 13.59 -28.68 -24.40
C SER A 1137 14.93 -28.92 -23.70
N THR A 1138 15.10 -28.38 -22.49
CA THR A 1138 16.29 -28.58 -21.64
C THR A 1138 16.06 -29.67 -20.59
N PRO A 1139 17.03 -30.58 -20.37
CA PRO A 1139 16.98 -31.51 -19.24
C PRO A 1139 17.22 -30.78 -17.91
N LEU A 1140 16.69 -31.30 -16.80
CA LEU A 1140 16.98 -30.75 -15.47
C LEU A 1140 18.49 -30.81 -15.17
N SER A 1141 19.13 -29.63 -15.08
CA SER A 1141 20.53 -29.51 -14.64
C SER A 1141 20.59 -29.10 -13.17
N VAL A 1142 20.85 -30.06 -12.27
CA VAL A 1142 21.22 -29.75 -10.88
C VAL A 1142 22.56 -29.00 -10.90
N ALA A 1143 22.65 -27.87 -10.21
CA ALA A 1143 23.83 -27.00 -10.15
C ALA A 1143 24.96 -27.59 -9.27
N ALA A 1144 25.44 -28.78 -9.63
CA ALA A 1144 26.20 -29.70 -8.78
C ALA A 1144 27.52 -29.16 -8.19
N ASN A 1145 28.07 -28.05 -8.72
CA ASN A 1145 29.43 -27.57 -8.41
C ASN A 1145 29.48 -26.14 -7.83
N SER A 1146 28.36 -25.57 -7.36
CA SER A 1146 28.40 -24.26 -6.68
C SER A 1146 29.02 -24.38 -5.29
N THR A 1147 30.12 -23.67 -5.04
CA THR A 1147 30.74 -23.58 -3.71
C THR A 1147 29.83 -22.88 -2.70
N THR A 1148 29.03 -21.91 -3.14
CA THR A 1148 28.12 -21.14 -2.27
C THR A 1148 27.02 -22.02 -1.67
N LEU A 1149 26.41 -22.91 -2.46
CA LEU A 1149 25.47 -23.90 -1.93
C LEU A 1149 26.15 -24.93 -1.00
N THR A 1150 27.47 -25.12 -1.12
CA THR A 1150 28.24 -26.00 -0.21
C THR A 1150 28.47 -25.34 1.14
N THR A 1151 28.61 -24.02 1.19
CA THR A 1151 28.53 -23.27 2.46
C THR A 1151 27.13 -23.39 3.07
N ILE A 1152 26.06 -23.05 2.32
CA ILE A 1152 24.68 -23.03 2.84
C ILE A 1152 24.23 -24.38 3.42
N GLU A 1153 24.52 -25.51 2.75
CA GLU A 1153 24.21 -26.83 3.32
C GLU A 1153 25.05 -27.17 4.56
N GLN A 1154 26.28 -26.66 4.65
CA GLN A 1154 27.11 -26.86 5.84
C GLN A 1154 26.65 -25.96 7.00
N ASP A 1155 26.25 -24.72 6.71
CA ASP A 1155 25.70 -23.78 7.70
C ASP A 1155 24.39 -24.31 8.29
N ARG A 1156 23.45 -24.80 7.46
CA ARG A 1156 22.25 -25.51 7.93
C ARG A 1156 22.56 -26.76 8.75
N ASN A 1157 23.60 -27.52 8.38
CA ASN A 1157 23.99 -28.69 9.17
C ASN A 1157 24.58 -28.30 10.54
N ASN A 1158 25.23 -27.14 10.65
CA ASN A 1158 25.66 -26.57 11.93
C ASN A 1158 24.45 -26.10 12.75
N GLU A 1159 23.52 -25.35 12.13
CA GLU A 1159 22.26 -24.87 12.71
C GLU A 1159 21.43 -26.00 13.35
N PHE A 1160 21.22 -27.12 12.63
CA PHE A 1160 20.55 -28.29 13.20
C PHE A 1160 21.39 -29.03 14.25
N ALA A 1161 22.72 -29.01 14.15
CA ALA A 1161 23.58 -29.62 15.17
C ALA A 1161 23.57 -28.82 16.49
N ASP A 1162 23.46 -27.49 16.41
CA ASP A 1162 23.27 -26.60 17.56
C ASP A 1162 21.87 -26.78 18.17
N TYR A 1163 20.81 -26.88 17.34
CA TYR A 1163 19.43 -27.11 17.80
C TYR A 1163 19.22 -28.49 18.48
N PHE A 1164 19.90 -29.55 18.00
CA PHE A 1164 19.78 -30.91 18.54
C PHE A 1164 20.95 -31.35 19.45
N GLU A 1165 21.86 -30.44 19.81
CA GLU A 1165 23.09 -30.66 20.59
C GLU A 1165 24.02 -31.80 20.08
N PHE A 1166 23.91 -32.23 18.81
CA PHE A 1166 24.70 -33.33 18.25
C PHE A 1166 24.95 -33.26 16.73
N ASP A 1167 26.16 -33.66 16.32
CA ASP A 1167 26.60 -33.71 14.91
C ASP A 1167 25.93 -34.87 14.13
N LEU A 1168 24.82 -34.54 13.49
CA LEU A 1168 24.03 -35.42 12.62
C LEU A 1168 24.83 -36.04 11.45
N SER A 1169 25.95 -35.44 11.02
CA SER A 1169 26.77 -35.98 9.93
C SER A 1169 27.42 -37.33 10.26
N THR A 1170 27.48 -37.68 11.55
CA THR A 1170 28.12 -38.91 12.03
C THR A 1170 27.20 -40.14 12.08
N THR A 1171 25.88 -39.95 12.03
CA THR A 1171 24.89 -41.01 12.31
C THR A 1171 24.19 -41.59 11.06
N ALA A 1172 24.19 -40.88 9.93
CA ALA A 1172 23.42 -41.27 8.74
C ALA A 1172 24.28 -41.42 7.49
N SER A 1173 24.33 -42.62 6.91
CA SER A 1173 24.83 -42.85 5.53
C SER A 1173 23.73 -42.55 4.49
N GLN A 1174 23.04 -41.42 4.64
CA GLN A 1174 22.04 -40.96 3.69
C GLN A 1174 22.72 -40.29 2.49
N LYS A 1175 22.09 -40.40 1.31
CA LYS A 1175 22.43 -39.53 0.18
C LYS A 1175 22.05 -38.10 0.56
N ASN A 1176 22.93 -37.14 0.29
CA ASN A 1176 22.59 -35.73 0.49
C ASN A 1176 21.49 -35.30 -0.52
N ILE A 1177 20.82 -34.19 -0.25
CA ILE A 1177 19.66 -33.78 -1.06
C ILE A 1177 20.04 -33.49 -2.53
N ARG A 1178 21.29 -33.08 -2.82
CA ARG A 1178 21.78 -32.94 -4.21
C ARG A 1178 21.98 -34.27 -4.90
N GLU A 1179 22.46 -35.31 -4.20
CA GLU A 1179 22.57 -36.66 -4.75
C GLU A 1179 21.17 -37.23 -5.06
N VAL A 1180 20.20 -37.00 -4.18
CA VAL A 1180 18.78 -37.37 -4.42
C VAL A 1180 18.20 -36.60 -5.61
N LEU A 1181 18.37 -35.28 -5.67
CA LEU A 1181 17.90 -34.46 -6.80
C LEU A 1181 18.63 -34.79 -8.12
N THR A 1182 19.90 -35.19 -8.06
CA THR A 1182 20.68 -35.63 -9.23
C THR A 1182 20.20 -36.99 -9.73
N ASP A 1183 19.93 -37.94 -8.82
CA ASP A 1183 19.29 -39.21 -9.18
C ASP A 1183 17.93 -38.96 -9.86
N ILE A 1184 17.08 -38.10 -9.25
CA ILE A 1184 15.76 -37.72 -9.78
C ILE A 1184 15.90 -37.13 -11.19
N ALA A 1185 16.73 -36.10 -11.37
CA ALA A 1185 16.95 -35.46 -12.68
C ALA A 1185 17.50 -36.44 -13.72
N SER A 1186 18.36 -37.39 -13.32
CA SER A 1186 18.88 -38.43 -14.21
C SER A 1186 17.84 -39.47 -14.66
N GLN A 1187 16.75 -39.62 -13.90
CA GLN A 1187 15.67 -40.58 -14.16
C GLN A 1187 14.47 -39.94 -14.88
N THR A 1188 14.16 -38.67 -14.60
CA THR A 1188 13.07 -37.93 -15.26
C THR A 1188 13.51 -37.30 -16.59
N GLY A 1189 14.74 -36.77 -16.65
CA GLY A 1189 15.32 -36.11 -17.81
C GLY A 1189 14.60 -34.80 -18.19
N ASN A 1190 13.78 -34.87 -19.23
CA ASN A 1190 12.93 -33.77 -19.72
C ASN A 1190 11.44 -33.97 -19.38
N ASN A 1191 11.07 -35.11 -18.78
CA ASN A 1191 9.65 -35.47 -18.57
C ASN A 1191 9.15 -34.98 -17.20
N SER A 1192 7.93 -34.45 -17.14
CA SER A 1192 7.24 -34.23 -15.87
C SER A 1192 7.06 -35.55 -15.10
N ALA A 1193 7.22 -35.53 -13.78
CA ALA A 1193 7.05 -36.70 -12.93
C ALA A 1193 6.27 -36.37 -11.65
N ILE A 1194 5.51 -37.34 -11.15
CA ILE A 1194 4.86 -37.27 -9.83
C ILE A 1194 5.74 -38.04 -8.85
N ILE A 1195 6.09 -37.40 -7.74
CA ILE A 1195 6.87 -38.01 -6.65
C ILE A 1195 5.92 -38.31 -5.49
N TYR A 1196 5.79 -39.58 -5.12
CA TYR A 1196 5.14 -39.98 -3.88
C TYR A 1196 6.17 -40.04 -2.76
N VAL A 1197 6.00 -39.19 -1.74
CA VAL A 1197 6.81 -39.18 -0.52
C VAL A 1197 6.12 -40.04 0.54
N THR A 1198 6.82 -41.02 1.11
CA THR A 1198 6.35 -41.80 2.26
C THR A 1198 7.40 -41.74 3.36
N ALA A 1199 7.05 -41.12 4.48
CA ALA A 1199 7.89 -41.09 5.67
C ALA A 1199 7.63 -42.33 6.54
N TYR A 1200 8.68 -43.07 6.84
CA TYR A 1200 8.73 -44.13 7.85
C TYR A 1200 9.58 -43.64 9.04
N PRO A 1201 9.49 -44.26 10.24
CA PRO A 1201 10.24 -43.80 11.42
C PRO A 1201 11.76 -43.75 11.25
N ASP A 1202 12.32 -44.59 10.36
CA ASP A 1202 13.77 -44.72 10.14
C ASP A 1202 14.23 -44.29 8.73
N GLU A 1203 13.32 -44.01 7.79
CA GLU A 1203 13.65 -43.68 6.39
C GLU A 1203 12.56 -42.86 5.67
N ILE A 1204 12.96 -42.06 4.67
CA ILE A 1204 12.02 -41.41 3.72
C ILE A 1204 12.13 -42.13 2.38
N GLN A 1205 11.03 -42.68 1.90
CA GLN A 1205 10.91 -43.29 0.59
C GLN A 1205 10.33 -42.28 -0.41
N LEU A 1206 11.00 -42.12 -1.55
CA LEU A 1206 10.52 -41.38 -2.70
C LEU A 1206 10.24 -42.40 -3.83
N VAL A 1207 9.05 -42.35 -4.42
CA VAL A 1207 8.68 -43.19 -5.58
C VAL A 1207 8.27 -42.30 -6.75
N LEU A 1208 8.92 -42.47 -7.90
CA LEU A 1208 8.74 -41.61 -9.07
C LEU A 1208 7.88 -42.26 -10.16
N TYR A 1209 6.86 -41.53 -10.61
CA TYR A 1209 6.04 -41.89 -11.77
C TYR A 1209 6.29 -40.91 -12.93
N THR A 1210 6.84 -41.41 -14.04
CA THR A 1210 6.96 -40.67 -15.31
C THR A 1210 5.86 -41.11 -16.30
N PRO A 1211 5.62 -40.40 -17.42
CA PRO A 1211 4.49 -40.70 -18.31
C PRO A 1211 4.58 -42.04 -19.06
N ASP A 1212 5.80 -42.58 -19.23
CA ASP A 1212 6.08 -43.76 -20.06
C ASP A 1212 7.00 -44.80 -19.37
N SER A 1213 7.20 -44.73 -18.05
CA SER A 1213 7.94 -45.74 -17.25
C SER A 1213 7.05 -46.52 -16.29
N GLU A 1214 7.52 -47.70 -15.85
CA GLU A 1214 7.09 -48.24 -14.55
C GLU A 1214 7.61 -47.33 -13.42
N PRO A 1215 6.98 -47.31 -12.23
CA PRO A 1215 7.45 -46.51 -11.11
C PRO A 1215 8.83 -46.96 -10.62
N ILE A 1216 9.63 -45.99 -10.18
CA ILE A 1216 11.03 -46.14 -9.77
C ILE A 1216 11.20 -45.77 -8.30
#